data_AF-A0A238FHB8-F1
#
_entry.id   AF-A0A238FHB8-F1
#
_cell.length_a   1.000
_cell.length_b   1.000
_cell.length_c   1.000
_cell.angle_alpha   90.00
_cell.angle_beta   90.00
_cell.angle_gamma   90.00
#
_symmetry.space_group_name_H-M   'P 1'
#
loop_
_entity.id
_entity.type
_entity.pdbx_description
1 polymer ?
#
loop_
_entity_poly.entity_id
_entity_poly.type
_entity_poly.pdbx_seq_one_letter_code
_entity_poly.pdbx_strand_id
1 'polypeptide(L)'
;MDINDIVKRPPLPPSGATAGTKRKLEAPVPDMSSFKQHRVDTTANGAARSASGANTNGKCKGKASVTIRDGSDDEEDDKEDGDNDLAQDGEFAPGNDADYFAEEDEDGRFFGGGLNSVQKEVLNMMDKADDKFAASGEMTAPGVRRQLLALEKAIDENRRLRTKFPSDPTKYVVPSTVQRSKFTLIEALNALLVLSSFPALSYPILIELNTPGSLADLLSHENTDVSNAVVEVLEEWLDPESLEDDDDDDEGGEEGGSERKLEATKRLVESLTQFGIVDLAVSGLARLNEEDESERGGVFHTLGLLENFISLTPAIATSLLAPTATLLSYLVKRLSMDKKPADWDQNRYYAAEMLSLLLSLPVDGVVEGRRSLAEQGHVDSLLKILSTYRRRDPSGADETEFMENIFDVLCSSLSEPAVKRAFMQGEGIELMCLMLKEKKLSKTRAIKTLDHALQGFAGMELCVEFVEALGLKVLFTAFMGKGASKKASGQLTHESTEHLLSILSSLLTSLASDSPQRLRLLSKFVEADYEKLDRLIELREETEARVNAGEADDEFGEMDEDELYLEKLERGLFSLQLIDNILAWMTMEDDGAKEHILMMLARKDKSFDDVIRVLSEYRDNIGEGTSKNEEKEEGQEIDEAEEQREILRNLIEYLKSLE
;
A
#
# COMPACT_ATOMS: atom_id res chain seq x y z
N MET A 1 25.31 -4.77 14.95
CA MET A 1 24.26 -5.16 14.01
C MET A 1 23.39 -6.16 14.75
N ASP A 2 22.10 -5.87 14.80
CA ASP A 2 21.12 -6.52 15.68
C ASP A 2 20.87 -7.97 15.23
N ILE A 3 20.78 -8.90 16.17
CA ILE A 3 20.77 -10.36 15.94
C ILE A 3 19.37 -10.89 15.53
N ASN A 4 18.41 -9.99 15.32
CA ASN A 4 17.01 -10.32 15.07
C ASN A 4 16.61 -10.48 13.58
N ASP A 5 17.56 -10.37 12.63
CA ASP A 5 17.28 -10.50 11.18
C ASP A 5 17.53 -11.92 10.61
N ILE A 6 17.77 -12.92 11.46
CA ILE A 6 18.28 -14.23 11.04
C ILE A 6 17.15 -15.27 11.09
N VAL A 7 16.69 -15.66 9.88
CA VAL A 7 15.89 -16.84 9.47
C VAL A 7 14.47 -16.54 8.95
N LYS A 8 14.37 -16.58 7.62
CA LYS A 8 13.20 -16.31 6.77
C LYS A 8 12.20 -17.48 6.80
N ARG A 9 10.99 -17.25 7.34
CA ARG A 9 9.73 -17.71 6.70
C ARG A 9 9.64 -17.02 5.31
N PRO A 10 8.80 -17.46 4.34
CA PRO A 10 8.57 -16.66 3.13
C PRO A 10 8.36 -15.22 3.59
N PRO A 11 9.17 -14.24 3.11
CA PRO A 11 9.07 -12.90 3.63
C PRO A 11 7.62 -12.46 3.50
N LEU A 12 7.03 -12.03 4.62
CA LEU A 12 5.99 -11.02 4.53
C LEU A 12 6.56 -9.93 3.62
N PRO A 13 5.77 -9.41 2.68
CA PRO A 13 6.27 -8.69 1.53
C PRO A 13 7.37 -7.70 1.95
N PRO A 14 8.44 -7.51 1.17
CA PRO A 14 8.96 -6.16 1.08
C PRO A 14 7.76 -5.34 0.65
N SER A 15 7.12 -4.64 1.59
CA SER A 15 6.22 -3.56 1.22
C SER A 15 7.01 -2.74 0.20
N GLY A 16 6.37 -2.27 -0.86
CA GLY A 16 6.95 -1.23 -1.70
C GLY A 16 7.41 0.02 -0.92
N ALA A 17 7.26 0.07 0.41
CA ALA A 17 8.03 0.91 1.30
C ALA A 17 9.48 0.39 1.48
N THR A 18 10.29 0.45 0.43
CA THR A 18 11.55 1.17 0.63
C THR A 18 11.12 2.61 0.92
N ALA A 19 11.47 3.11 2.11
CA ALA A 19 11.12 4.44 2.61
C ALA A 19 11.78 5.60 1.81
N GLY A 20 11.74 5.55 0.48
CA GLY A 20 12.38 6.56 -0.36
C GLY A 20 11.84 6.64 -1.79
N THR A 21 10.76 5.94 -2.16
CA THR A 21 10.14 6.14 -3.49
C THR A 21 8.67 5.72 -3.55
N LYS A 22 7.84 6.15 -2.60
CA LYS A 22 6.39 6.13 -2.79
C LYS A 22 5.98 7.36 -3.60
N ARG A 23 5.19 7.18 -4.66
CA ARG A 23 4.44 8.30 -5.24
C ARG A 23 3.42 8.72 -4.20
N LYS A 24 3.66 9.85 -3.52
CA LYS A 24 2.72 10.44 -2.54
C LYS A 24 1.39 10.63 -3.26
N LEU A 25 0.33 9.97 -2.80
CA LEU A 25 -1.02 10.21 -3.31
C LEU A 25 -1.35 11.68 -2.99
N GLU A 26 -1.42 12.55 -3.99
CA GLU A 26 -1.63 13.99 -3.77
C GLU A 26 -3.09 14.30 -3.46
N ALA A 27 -3.38 15.04 -2.38
CA ALA A 27 -4.73 15.37 -1.98
C ALA A 27 -5.63 15.82 -3.16
N PRO A 28 -6.93 15.43 -3.20
CA PRO A 28 -7.80 15.71 -4.33
C PRO A 28 -7.81 17.20 -4.72
N VAL A 29 -7.39 17.50 -5.96
CA VAL A 29 -7.35 18.87 -6.51
C VAL A 29 -8.68 19.23 -7.18
N PRO A 30 -9.20 20.47 -7.04
CA PRO A 30 -10.49 20.86 -7.64
C PRO A 30 -10.44 20.90 -9.18
N ASP A 31 -11.35 20.19 -9.86
CA ASP A 31 -11.52 20.29 -11.32
C ASP A 31 -12.22 21.61 -11.72
N MET A 32 -11.41 22.59 -12.12
CA MET A 32 -11.84 23.90 -12.60
C MET A 32 -12.52 23.89 -13.99
N SER A 33 -12.55 22.76 -14.70
CA SER A 33 -13.20 22.69 -16.02
C SER A 33 -14.74 22.77 -15.94
N SER A 34 -15.31 22.39 -14.79
CA SER A 34 -16.74 22.45 -14.49
C SER A 34 -17.27 23.88 -14.24
N PHE A 35 -16.40 24.82 -13.86
CA PHE A 35 -16.78 26.21 -13.54
C PHE A 35 -16.92 27.14 -14.75
N LYS A 36 -16.42 26.74 -15.94
CA LYS A 36 -16.52 27.56 -17.16
C LYS A 36 -17.86 27.47 -17.88
N GLN A 37 -18.75 26.54 -17.51
CA GLN A 37 -20.06 26.38 -18.16
C GLN A 37 -21.22 27.10 -17.45
N HIS A 38 -21.00 27.74 -16.29
CA HIS A 38 -22.06 28.45 -15.56
C HIS A 38 -21.88 29.96 -15.37
N ARG A 39 -20.94 30.59 -16.10
CA ARG A 39 -20.69 32.04 -16.03
C ARG A 39 -20.99 32.83 -17.30
N VAL A 40 -21.95 32.36 -18.11
CA VAL A 40 -22.60 33.18 -19.13
C VAL A 40 -24.10 32.91 -19.06
N ASP A 41 -24.82 33.69 -18.25
CA ASP A 41 -26.19 34.17 -18.52
C ASP A 41 -26.77 34.83 -17.27
N THR A 42 -26.48 36.12 -17.06
CA THR A 42 -27.38 37.00 -16.31
C THR A 42 -27.10 38.48 -16.58
N THR A 43 -27.63 39.01 -17.68
CA THR A 43 -28.09 40.42 -17.72
C THR A 43 -29.19 40.61 -18.78
N ALA A 44 -30.25 41.31 -18.36
CA ALA A 44 -31.22 42.09 -19.15
C ALA A 44 -32.63 41.48 -19.45
N ASN A 45 -33.58 42.11 -18.75
CA ASN A 45 -35.04 42.10 -18.87
C ASN A 45 -35.62 42.19 -20.31
N GLY A 46 -36.71 41.42 -20.51
CA GLY A 46 -38.04 41.98 -20.75
C GLY A 46 -38.53 42.16 -22.20
N ALA A 47 -39.45 41.29 -22.64
CA ALA A 47 -40.67 41.64 -23.38
C ALA A 47 -41.50 40.39 -23.72
N ALA A 48 -42.81 40.58 -23.75
CA ALA A 48 -43.84 39.55 -23.86
C ALA A 48 -44.05 38.99 -25.28
N ARG A 49 -44.55 37.75 -25.38
CA ARG A 49 -45.87 37.36 -25.93
C ARG A 49 -45.92 35.93 -26.52
N SER A 50 -46.91 35.18 -26.02
CA SER A 50 -47.84 34.26 -26.71
C SER A 50 -47.35 33.16 -27.69
N ALA A 51 -47.71 31.93 -27.29
CA ALA A 51 -48.57 30.97 -28.01
C ALA A 51 -47.98 29.98 -29.04
N SER A 52 -48.34 28.71 -28.77
CA SER A 52 -48.96 27.71 -29.69
C SER A 52 -48.08 26.77 -30.54
N GLY A 53 -48.36 25.46 -30.37
CA GLY A 53 -48.40 24.43 -31.43
C GLY A 53 -47.10 23.59 -31.58
N ALA A 54 -47.02 22.36 -31.09
CA ALA A 54 -47.60 21.10 -31.60
C ALA A 54 -46.93 20.52 -32.87
N ASN A 55 -46.41 19.27 -32.73
CA ASN A 55 -46.24 18.22 -33.76
C ASN A 55 -45.23 18.49 -34.91
N THR A 56 -44.49 17.57 -35.54
CA THR A 56 -44.50 16.09 -35.72
C THR A 56 -43.15 15.62 -36.31
N ASN A 57 -42.77 14.38 -36.03
CA ASN A 57 -42.12 13.34 -36.87
C ASN A 57 -41.55 13.69 -38.27
N GLY A 58 -40.37 13.11 -38.61
CA GLY A 58 -40.00 12.81 -40.00
C GLY A 58 -38.53 12.45 -40.30
N LYS A 59 -38.24 11.16 -40.50
CA LYS A 59 -37.02 10.59 -41.13
C LYS A 59 -36.91 11.00 -42.62
N CYS A 60 -35.69 11.22 -43.16
CA CYS A 60 -35.15 10.48 -44.32
C CYS A 60 -33.71 10.88 -44.75
N LYS A 61 -33.11 9.98 -45.56
CA LYS A 61 -31.72 9.86 -46.07
C LYS A 61 -31.42 10.63 -47.36
N GLY A 62 -30.12 10.79 -47.67
CA GLY A 62 -29.54 10.81 -49.05
C GLY A 62 -28.55 11.97 -49.31
N LYS A 63 -27.22 11.76 -49.27
CA LYS A 63 -26.26 11.38 -50.35
C LYS A 63 -25.99 12.42 -51.47
N ALA A 64 -24.75 12.92 -51.46
CA ALA A 64 -23.75 13.04 -52.53
C ALA A 64 -23.87 14.09 -53.65
N SER A 65 -22.82 14.90 -53.82
CA SER A 65 -22.18 15.18 -55.11
C SER A 65 -20.73 15.63 -54.96
N VAL A 66 -19.87 15.07 -55.82
CA VAL A 66 -18.41 15.20 -55.96
C VAL A 66 -18.09 16.24 -57.04
N THR A 67 -16.96 16.95 -56.95
CA THR A 67 -16.06 17.18 -58.11
C THR A 67 -14.62 17.48 -57.67
N ILE A 68 -13.68 16.88 -58.40
CA ILE A 68 -12.23 16.82 -58.25
C ILE A 68 -11.58 17.58 -59.43
N ARG A 69 -10.45 18.27 -59.21
CA ARG A 69 -9.13 18.13 -59.89
C ARG A 69 -8.30 19.44 -59.72
N ASP A 70 -7.09 19.45 -59.14
CA ASP A 70 -5.78 18.89 -59.61
C ASP A 70 -5.13 19.83 -60.65
N GLY A 71 -3.84 20.13 -60.73
CA GLY A 71 -2.60 19.89 -59.97
C GLY A 71 -1.75 21.18 -60.16
N SER A 72 -0.45 21.32 -59.89
CA SER A 72 0.70 20.42 -59.73
C SER A 72 1.91 21.34 -59.41
N ASP A 73 2.87 20.84 -58.61
CA ASP A 73 4.36 20.97 -58.73
C ASP A 73 4.99 22.38 -58.92
N ASP A 74 6.13 22.76 -58.35
CA ASP A 74 7.26 22.08 -57.69
C ASP A 74 8.21 23.17 -57.12
N GLU A 75 9.10 22.77 -56.20
CA GLU A 75 10.47 23.30 -55.93
C GLU A 75 10.65 24.77 -55.47
N GLU A 76 11.66 25.21 -54.70
CA GLU A 76 12.70 24.72 -53.77
C GLU A 76 13.36 26.04 -53.24
N ASP A 77 14.01 25.99 -52.08
CA ASP A 77 15.12 26.85 -51.62
C ASP A 77 15.00 28.40 -51.66
N ASP A 78 15.15 29.07 -50.50
CA ASP A 78 16.47 29.43 -49.96
C ASP A 78 16.39 30.41 -48.77
N LYS A 79 17.48 30.39 -48.02
CA LYS A 79 17.84 31.08 -46.76
C LYS A 79 17.83 32.62 -46.86
N GLU A 80 17.74 33.32 -45.73
CA GLU A 80 18.89 33.97 -45.05
C GLU A 80 18.46 34.95 -43.95
N ASP A 81 19.33 34.99 -42.94
CA ASP A 81 19.36 35.82 -41.74
C ASP A 81 19.37 37.33 -42.00
N GLY A 82 19.02 38.14 -40.98
CA GLY A 82 19.28 39.58 -41.07
C GLY A 82 18.74 40.43 -39.93
N ASP A 83 19.58 40.59 -38.93
CA ASP A 83 19.49 41.40 -37.72
C ASP A 83 19.11 42.90 -37.91
N ASN A 84 18.62 43.47 -36.80
CA ASN A 84 18.83 44.83 -36.29
C ASN A 84 17.82 46.00 -36.53
N ASP A 85 17.22 46.40 -35.39
CA ASP A 85 17.15 47.76 -34.80
C ASP A 85 16.11 48.84 -35.20
N LEU A 86 15.52 49.39 -34.12
CA LEU A 86 15.01 50.76 -33.89
C LEU A 86 13.54 51.16 -34.19
N ALA A 87 12.83 51.39 -33.07
CA ALA A 87 12.09 52.62 -32.70
C ALA A 87 10.56 52.78 -32.97
N GLN A 88 9.88 53.09 -31.85
CA GLN A 88 8.70 53.98 -31.65
C GLN A 88 7.35 53.62 -32.30
N ASP A 89 6.37 53.22 -31.47
CA ASP A 89 5.27 54.08 -30.98
C ASP A 89 4.20 53.20 -30.32
N GLY A 90 3.65 53.61 -29.17
CA GLY A 90 2.58 52.85 -28.53
C GLY A 90 2.16 53.37 -27.16
N GLU A 91 1.24 54.32 -27.19
CA GLU A 91 0.47 54.92 -26.10
C GLU A 91 0.26 54.10 -24.81
N PHE A 92 0.59 54.78 -23.71
CA PHE A 92 0.22 54.54 -22.32
C PHE A 92 -1.30 54.25 -22.15
N ALA A 93 -1.64 53.05 -21.66
CA ALA A 93 -2.97 52.70 -21.15
C ALA A 93 -2.85 52.16 -19.70
N PRO A 94 -3.81 52.45 -18.80
CA PRO A 94 -3.66 52.24 -17.36
C PRO A 94 -4.13 50.84 -16.94
N GLY A 95 -3.20 50.01 -16.49
CA GLY A 95 -3.49 48.69 -15.93
C GLY A 95 -2.19 47.92 -15.71
N ASN A 96 -1.71 47.93 -14.48
CA ASN A 96 -0.45 47.32 -14.07
C ASN A 96 -0.65 45.83 -13.76
N ASP A 97 -0.97 45.03 -14.78
CA ASP A 97 -1.02 43.57 -14.69
C ASP A 97 0.24 42.99 -15.34
N ALA A 98 1.30 42.86 -14.54
CA ALA A 98 2.56 42.26 -14.94
C ALA A 98 2.65 40.83 -14.40
N ASP A 99 1.81 39.91 -14.90
CA ASP A 99 1.83 38.49 -14.52
C ASP A 99 1.73 37.53 -15.74
N TYR A 100 2.03 37.99 -16.96
CA TYR A 100 1.89 37.14 -18.16
C TYR A 100 3.18 36.47 -18.65
N PHE A 101 4.29 36.56 -17.92
CA PHE A 101 5.50 35.80 -18.24
C PHE A 101 6.22 35.38 -16.94
N ALA A 102 5.85 34.22 -16.40
CA ALA A 102 6.76 33.42 -15.60
C ALA A 102 7.08 32.18 -16.43
N GLU A 103 8.37 31.96 -16.65
CA GLU A 103 8.95 30.95 -17.53
C GLU A 103 8.57 29.54 -17.07
N GLU A 104 8.33 28.65 -18.03
CA GLU A 104 8.09 27.23 -17.79
C GLU A 104 9.41 26.58 -17.32
N ASP A 105 9.57 26.33 -16.02
CA ASP A 105 10.64 25.48 -15.52
C ASP A 105 10.40 24.02 -15.94
N GLU A 106 11.46 23.40 -16.45
CA GLU A 106 11.50 22.09 -17.12
C GLU A 106 11.29 20.88 -16.18
N ASP A 107 10.76 21.11 -14.97
CA ASP A 107 10.55 20.11 -13.91
C ASP A 107 9.07 19.87 -13.55
N GLY A 108 8.12 20.24 -14.41
CA GLY A 108 6.74 19.74 -14.37
C GLY A 108 5.94 19.98 -13.07
N ARG A 109 6.46 20.77 -12.12
CA ARG A 109 5.75 21.16 -10.90
C ARG A 109 4.75 22.26 -11.23
N PHE A 110 3.55 21.83 -11.57
CA PHE A 110 2.39 22.68 -11.79
C PHE A 110 1.95 23.35 -10.47
N PHE A 111 2.65 24.38 -10.01
CA PHE A 111 2.20 25.28 -8.94
C PHE A 111 1.14 26.25 -9.50
N GLY A 112 -0.07 25.75 -9.72
CA GLY A 112 -1.03 26.57 -10.47
C GLY A 112 -2.48 26.10 -10.49
N GLY A 113 -3.01 25.43 -9.46
CA GLY A 113 -4.41 25.02 -9.59
C GLY A 113 -5.18 24.41 -8.42
N GLY A 114 -4.76 24.53 -7.16
CA GLY A 114 -5.51 23.93 -6.02
C GLY A 114 -6.19 24.91 -5.06
N LEU A 115 -5.74 26.17 -5.01
CA LEU A 115 -6.13 27.10 -3.95
C LEU A 115 -7.42 27.85 -4.32
N ASN A 116 -8.45 27.76 -3.47
CA ASN A 116 -9.62 28.62 -3.54
C ASN A 116 -9.20 30.10 -3.36
N SER A 117 -10.05 31.08 -3.74
CA SER A 117 -9.68 32.50 -3.71
C SER A 117 -9.24 32.99 -2.32
N VAL A 118 -9.74 32.36 -1.25
CA VAL A 118 -9.38 32.60 0.15
C VAL A 118 -8.05 31.93 0.49
N GLN A 119 -7.81 30.71 0.03
CA GLN A 119 -6.53 30.03 0.21
C GLN A 119 -5.40 30.73 -0.56
N LYS A 120 -5.68 31.36 -1.72
CA LYS A 120 -4.72 32.25 -2.41
C LYS A 120 -4.43 33.54 -1.65
N GLU A 121 -5.41 34.06 -0.92
CA GLU A 121 -5.28 35.26 -0.08
C GLU A 121 -4.54 34.93 1.23
N VAL A 122 -4.75 33.72 1.77
CA VAL A 122 -4.00 33.12 2.88
C VAL A 122 -2.56 32.80 2.46
N LEU A 123 -2.33 32.22 1.28
CA LEU A 123 -1.00 31.97 0.73
C LEU A 123 -0.26 33.29 0.52
N ASN A 124 -0.91 34.31 -0.05
CA ASN A 124 -0.34 35.67 -0.13
C ASN A 124 -0.10 36.34 1.24
N MET A 125 -0.79 35.89 2.29
CA MET A 125 -0.53 36.33 3.67
C MET A 125 0.59 35.53 4.33
N MET A 126 0.74 34.26 3.97
CA MET A 126 1.85 33.38 4.35
C MET A 126 3.13 33.82 3.65
N ASP A 127 3.13 34.09 2.35
CA ASP A 127 4.28 34.69 1.64
C ASP A 127 4.69 36.04 2.24
N LYS A 128 3.73 36.84 2.71
CA LYS A 128 4.00 38.10 3.43
C LYS A 128 4.41 37.89 4.89
N ALA A 129 4.07 36.75 5.48
CA ALA A 129 4.54 36.34 6.79
C ALA A 129 5.94 35.75 6.69
N ASP A 130 6.26 35.05 5.61
CA ASP A 130 7.56 34.52 5.20
C ASP A 130 8.51 35.67 4.84
N ASP A 131 8.06 36.70 4.12
CA ASP A 131 8.82 37.94 3.91
C ASP A 131 9.12 38.68 5.23
N LYS A 132 8.23 38.56 6.24
CA LYS A 132 8.45 39.11 7.59
C LYS A 132 9.27 38.18 8.49
N PHE A 133 9.24 36.87 8.26
CA PHE A 133 10.00 35.85 8.97
C PHE A 133 11.46 35.86 8.50
N ALA A 134 11.66 35.88 7.19
CA ALA A 134 12.95 36.06 6.51
C ALA A 134 13.63 37.38 6.89
N ALA A 135 12.85 38.43 7.21
CA ALA A 135 13.39 39.69 7.71
C ALA A 135 13.82 39.67 9.20
N SER A 136 13.48 38.63 9.97
CA SER A 136 13.74 38.57 11.42
C SER A 136 14.71 37.48 11.90
N GLY A 137 15.02 36.49 11.07
CA GLY A 137 16.07 35.49 11.32
C GLY A 137 15.84 34.66 12.60
N GLU A 138 15.45 33.40 12.41
CA GLU A 138 15.25 32.37 13.45
C GLU A 138 13.96 32.46 14.29
N MET A 139 13.22 31.35 14.32
CA MET A 139 12.13 31.12 15.27
C MET A 139 12.71 31.14 16.70
N THR A 140 12.19 32.02 17.56
CA THR A 140 12.64 32.15 18.95
C THR A 140 11.64 31.59 19.94
N ALA A 141 12.09 31.12 21.11
CA ALA A 141 11.20 30.62 22.17
C ALA A 141 10.08 31.62 22.56
N PRO A 142 10.32 32.95 22.70
CA PRO A 142 9.24 33.92 22.92
C PRO A 142 8.28 34.05 21.73
N GLY A 143 8.75 33.81 20.50
CA GLY A 143 7.93 33.76 19.29
C GLY A 143 6.94 32.60 19.33
N VAL A 144 7.43 31.38 19.60
CA VAL A 144 6.59 30.18 19.79
C VAL A 144 5.55 30.42 20.88
N ARG A 145 5.95 30.88 22.08
CA ARG A 145 5.02 31.15 23.18
C ARG A 145 3.96 32.19 22.81
N ARG A 146 4.28 33.16 21.95
CA ARG A 146 3.32 34.17 21.48
C ARG A 146 2.28 33.58 20.54
N GLN A 147 2.69 32.71 19.61
CA GLN A 147 1.77 32.01 18.70
C GLN A 147 0.82 31.09 19.49
N LEU A 148 1.35 30.32 20.44
CA LEU A 148 0.53 29.45 21.30
C LEU A 148 -0.45 30.24 22.16
N LEU A 149 -0.02 31.38 22.72
CA LEU A 149 -0.94 32.27 23.45
C LEU A 149 -2.02 32.87 22.53
N ALA A 150 -1.75 33.07 21.25
CA ALA A 150 -2.73 33.54 20.29
C ALA A 150 -3.79 32.45 20.00
N LEU A 151 -3.36 31.18 19.85
CA LEU A 151 -4.26 30.04 19.76
C LEU A 151 -5.17 29.97 20.99
N GLU A 152 -4.61 29.97 22.21
CA GLU A 152 -5.40 29.87 23.45
C GLU A 152 -6.45 30.98 23.58
N LYS A 153 -6.08 32.23 23.22
CA LYS A 153 -7.04 33.34 23.17
C LYS A 153 -8.16 33.12 22.16
N ALA A 154 -7.84 32.54 20.99
CA ALA A 154 -8.82 32.24 19.96
C ALA A 154 -9.77 31.12 20.42
N ILE A 155 -9.26 30.08 21.08
CA ILE A 155 -10.04 29.00 21.69
C ILE A 155 -11.01 29.57 22.73
N ASP A 156 -10.50 30.38 23.66
CA ASP A 156 -11.31 30.98 24.73
C ASP A 156 -12.41 31.88 24.18
N GLU A 157 -12.09 32.73 23.20
CA GLU A 157 -13.08 33.61 22.58
C GLU A 157 -14.15 32.80 21.81
N ASN A 158 -13.74 31.76 21.09
CA ASN A 158 -14.68 30.87 20.40
C ASN A 158 -15.61 30.16 21.39
N ARG A 159 -15.05 29.56 22.44
CA ARG A 159 -15.79 28.88 23.52
C ARG A 159 -16.76 29.83 24.22
N ARG A 160 -16.32 31.06 24.50
CA ARG A 160 -17.15 32.12 25.11
C ARG A 160 -18.32 32.50 24.21
N LEU A 161 -18.09 32.71 22.91
CA LEU A 161 -19.14 33.07 21.96
C LEU A 161 -20.14 31.93 21.75
N ARG A 162 -19.68 30.67 21.70
CA ARG A 162 -20.56 29.49 21.61
C ARG A 162 -21.42 29.32 22.87
N THR A 163 -20.86 29.55 24.05
CA THR A 163 -21.62 29.56 25.32
C THR A 163 -22.65 30.68 25.36
N LYS A 164 -22.29 31.86 24.84
CA LYS A 164 -23.17 33.04 24.82
C LYS A 164 -24.31 32.91 23.81
N PHE A 165 -24.12 32.13 22.73
CA PHE A 165 -25.09 31.97 21.66
C PHE A 165 -25.37 30.49 21.32
N PRO A 166 -26.08 29.72 22.19
CA PRO A 166 -26.21 28.28 22.05
C PRO A 166 -27.17 27.77 20.96
N SER A 167 -28.14 28.58 20.52
CA SER A 167 -29.26 28.08 19.72
C SER A 167 -29.95 29.17 18.90
N ASP A 168 -29.53 29.34 17.63
CA ASP A 168 -30.40 29.55 16.43
C ASP A 168 -29.58 30.10 15.24
N PRO A 169 -29.16 29.24 14.28
CA PRO A 169 -28.42 29.60 13.07
C PRO A 169 -29.06 30.64 12.13
N THR A 170 -30.34 30.98 12.34
CA THR A 170 -31.15 31.67 11.32
C THR A 170 -31.82 32.96 11.80
N LYS A 171 -31.73 33.29 13.09
CA LYS A 171 -32.20 34.57 13.65
C LYS A 171 -31.08 35.58 13.90
N TYR A 172 -30.08 35.60 13.03
CA TYR A 172 -28.89 36.38 13.28
C TYR A 172 -28.90 37.75 12.60
N VAL A 173 -28.63 38.77 13.41
CA VAL A 173 -28.01 40.02 12.98
C VAL A 173 -26.47 39.93 13.01
N VAL A 174 -25.87 38.80 13.47
CA VAL A 174 -24.41 38.57 13.30
C VAL A 174 -24.04 37.09 13.07
N PRO A 175 -24.50 36.45 11.96
CA PRO A 175 -23.93 35.16 11.54
C PRO A 175 -22.42 35.26 11.32
N SER A 176 -21.94 36.45 10.96
CA SER A 176 -20.53 36.75 10.75
C SER A 176 -19.69 36.74 12.03
N THR A 177 -20.19 36.91 13.25
CA THR A 177 -19.30 36.99 14.43
C THR A 177 -18.83 35.63 14.94
N VAL A 178 -19.72 34.65 15.06
CA VAL A 178 -19.33 33.29 15.46
C VAL A 178 -18.55 32.63 14.32
N GLN A 179 -18.96 32.84 13.08
CA GLN A 179 -18.23 32.35 11.90
C GLN A 179 -16.85 33.03 11.76
N ARG A 180 -16.74 34.33 12.07
CA ARG A 180 -15.44 35.03 12.10
C ARG A 180 -14.57 34.57 13.27
N SER A 181 -15.14 34.28 14.44
CA SER A 181 -14.38 33.69 15.55
C SER A 181 -13.89 32.28 15.22
N LYS A 182 -14.68 31.48 14.50
CA LYS A 182 -14.22 30.20 13.93
C LYS A 182 -13.09 30.43 12.93
N PHE A 183 -13.22 31.38 12.01
CA PHE A 183 -12.19 31.70 11.04
C PHE A 183 -10.88 32.10 11.74
N THR A 184 -10.95 32.98 12.74
CA THR A 184 -9.78 33.37 13.55
C THR A 184 -9.17 32.20 14.31
N LEU A 185 -9.98 31.24 14.76
CA LEU A 185 -9.46 30.02 15.38
C LEU A 185 -8.70 29.14 14.37
N ILE A 186 -9.25 28.94 13.17
CA ILE A 186 -8.59 28.18 12.10
C ILE A 186 -7.32 28.89 11.63
N GLU A 187 -7.35 30.21 11.48
CA GLU A 187 -6.17 31.02 11.14
C GLU A 187 -5.08 30.89 12.22
N ALA A 188 -5.47 30.88 13.50
CA ALA A 188 -4.54 30.67 14.61
C ALA A 188 -3.98 29.24 14.64
N LEU A 189 -4.73 28.23 14.19
CA LEU A 189 -4.25 26.85 14.04
C LEU A 189 -3.26 26.75 12.87
N ASN A 190 -3.61 27.25 11.69
CA ASN A 190 -2.76 27.18 10.50
C ASN A 190 -1.46 27.96 10.68
N ALA A 191 -1.48 29.05 11.47
CA ALA A 191 -0.27 29.77 11.85
C ALA A 191 0.75 28.92 12.65
N LEU A 192 0.34 27.75 13.16
CA LEU A 192 1.20 26.83 13.87
C LEU A 192 1.93 25.83 12.97
N LEU A 193 1.59 25.74 11.68
CA LEU A 193 2.26 24.84 10.73
C LEU A 193 3.77 25.10 10.71
N VAL A 194 4.20 26.37 10.71
CA VAL A 194 5.61 26.80 10.77
C VAL A 194 6.40 26.25 11.98
N LEU A 195 5.73 25.70 12.99
CA LEU A 195 6.40 25.07 14.12
C LEU A 195 7.02 23.70 13.76
N SER A 196 6.59 23.05 12.67
CA SER A 196 7.21 21.81 12.16
C SER A 196 8.65 22.04 11.70
N SER A 197 8.99 23.24 11.22
CA SER A 197 10.36 23.54 10.77
C SER A 197 11.38 23.67 11.92
N PHE A 198 10.93 23.73 13.19
CA PHE A 198 11.82 23.86 14.35
C PHE A 198 11.50 22.90 15.52
N PRO A 199 11.41 21.57 15.31
CA PRO A 199 10.89 20.60 16.30
C PRO A 199 11.61 20.64 17.66
N ALA A 200 12.95 20.72 17.62
CA ALA A 200 13.80 20.72 18.81
C ALA A 200 13.53 21.91 19.76
N LEU A 201 13.06 23.04 19.21
CA LEU A 201 12.71 24.24 19.98
C LEU A 201 11.22 24.31 20.31
N SER A 202 10.35 24.04 19.32
CA SER A 202 8.91 24.28 19.42
C SER A 202 8.22 23.23 20.28
N TYR A 203 8.53 21.94 20.11
CA TYR A 203 7.78 20.84 20.73
C TYR A 203 7.91 20.77 22.26
N PRO A 204 9.10 20.99 22.87
CA PRO A 204 9.19 21.08 24.32
C PRO A 204 8.32 22.20 24.91
N ILE A 205 8.21 23.34 24.22
CA ILE A 205 7.39 24.49 24.65
C ILE A 205 5.90 24.16 24.52
N LEU A 206 5.48 23.46 23.46
CA LEU A 206 4.11 22.99 23.28
C LEU A 206 3.65 22.11 24.45
N ILE A 207 4.51 21.17 24.84
CA ILE A 207 4.24 20.24 25.95
C ILE A 207 4.19 20.99 27.27
N GLU A 208 5.13 21.90 27.55
CA GLU A 208 5.16 22.72 28.77
C GLU A 208 3.87 23.56 28.93
N LEU A 209 3.34 24.06 27.83
CA LEU A 209 2.11 24.88 27.81
C LEU A 209 0.83 24.07 27.66
N ASN A 210 0.89 22.73 27.70
CA ASN A 210 -0.26 21.83 27.58
C ASN A 210 -1.06 22.03 26.26
N THR A 211 -0.41 22.46 25.19
CA THR A 211 -1.04 22.60 23.87
C THR A 211 -1.62 21.29 23.34
N PRO A 212 -0.98 20.11 23.53
CA PRO A 212 -1.58 18.80 23.19
C PRO A 212 -3.00 18.60 23.77
N GLY A 213 -3.23 18.99 25.02
CA GLY A 213 -4.56 18.92 25.63
C GLY A 213 -5.58 19.85 24.97
N SER A 214 -5.17 21.08 24.63
CA SER A 214 -6.01 22.02 23.90
C SER A 214 -6.38 21.52 22.49
N LEU A 215 -5.44 20.86 21.78
CA LEU A 215 -5.70 20.26 20.47
C LEU A 215 -6.64 19.05 20.57
N ALA A 216 -6.50 18.21 21.60
CA ALA A 216 -7.42 17.11 21.86
C ALA A 216 -8.87 17.58 22.07
N ASP A 217 -9.06 18.67 22.83
CA ASP A 217 -10.37 19.32 23.01
C ASP A 217 -10.96 19.79 21.66
N LEU A 218 -10.12 20.29 20.75
CA LEU A 218 -10.53 20.80 19.44
C LEU A 218 -10.83 19.70 18.42
N LEU A 219 -10.22 18.51 18.51
CA LEU A 219 -10.59 17.36 17.66
C LEU A 219 -12.05 16.93 17.87
N SER A 220 -12.56 17.08 19.08
CA SER A 220 -13.97 16.79 19.43
C SER A 220 -14.94 17.92 19.07
N HIS A 221 -14.49 18.95 18.35
CA HIS A 221 -15.30 20.12 18.06
C HIS A 221 -16.50 19.79 17.14
N GLU A 222 -17.65 20.41 17.40
CA GLU A 222 -18.90 20.17 16.64
C GLU A 222 -18.76 20.46 15.15
N ASN A 223 -17.95 21.46 14.80
CA ASN A 223 -17.64 21.79 13.43
C ASN A 223 -16.40 21.04 12.95
N THR A 224 -16.58 20.27 11.87
CA THR A 224 -15.59 19.41 11.21
C THR A 224 -14.39 20.18 10.65
N ASP A 225 -14.57 21.40 10.15
CA ASP A 225 -13.44 22.21 9.64
C ASP A 225 -12.42 22.56 10.74
N VAL A 226 -12.87 22.73 12.00
CA VAL A 226 -11.95 22.98 13.11
C VAL A 226 -11.16 21.72 13.47
N SER A 227 -11.82 20.55 13.49
CA SER A 227 -11.11 19.29 13.72
C SER A 227 -10.16 18.96 12.57
N ASN A 228 -10.53 19.23 11.32
CA ASN A 228 -9.67 19.02 10.15
C ASN A 228 -8.43 19.91 10.20
N ALA A 229 -8.58 21.20 10.54
CA ALA A 229 -7.43 22.09 10.72
C ALA A 229 -6.47 21.61 11.83
N VAL A 230 -6.98 20.98 12.90
CA VAL A 230 -6.11 20.36 13.91
C VAL A 230 -5.39 19.14 13.36
N VAL A 231 -6.08 18.30 12.58
CA VAL A 231 -5.48 17.12 11.94
C VAL A 231 -4.36 17.53 10.99
N GLU A 232 -4.59 18.52 10.11
CA GLU A 232 -3.57 19.04 9.19
C GLU A 232 -2.32 19.55 9.92
N VAL A 233 -2.50 20.31 11.01
CA VAL A 233 -1.37 20.78 11.84
C VAL A 233 -0.62 19.62 12.47
N LEU A 234 -1.32 18.62 13.00
CA LEU A 234 -0.69 17.47 13.63
C LEU A 234 0.00 16.56 12.61
N GLU A 235 -0.57 16.40 11.42
CA GLU A 235 0.02 15.61 10.33
C GLU A 235 1.36 16.20 9.92
N GLU A 236 1.39 17.50 9.66
CA GLU A 236 2.61 18.26 9.32
C GLU A 236 3.67 18.20 10.44
N TRP A 237 3.26 18.28 11.71
CA TRP A 237 4.19 18.17 12.83
C TRP A 237 4.78 16.78 13.04
N LEU A 238 4.12 15.76 12.51
CA LEU A 238 4.52 14.38 12.70
C LEU A 238 5.04 13.75 11.40
N ASP A 239 5.28 14.54 10.35
CA ASP A 239 5.80 14.03 9.08
C ASP A 239 7.20 13.42 9.30
N PRO A 240 7.38 12.09 9.12
CA PRO A 240 8.66 11.45 9.27
C PRO A 240 9.71 11.95 8.27
N GLU A 241 9.29 12.41 7.07
CA GLU A 241 10.21 12.92 6.04
C GLU A 241 10.96 14.17 6.54
N SER A 242 10.31 14.99 7.39
CA SER A 242 10.94 16.18 8.00
C SER A 242 12.11 15.86 8.96
N LEU A 243 12.31 14.59 9.28
CA LEU A 243 13.40 14.12 10.14
C LEU A 243 14.63 13.63 9.35
N GLU A 244 14.50 13.45 8.03
CA GLU A 244 15.53 12.87 7.15
C GLU A 244 16.46 13.93 6.52
N ASP A 245 16.05 15.20 6.50
CA ASP A 245 16.72 16.30 5.77
C ASP A 245 18.09 16.77 6.33
N ASP A 246 18.65 16.14 7.35
CA ASP A 246 19.87 16.64 8.04
C ASP A 246 21.16 15.86 7.72
N ASP A 247 21.16 14.92 6.76
CA ASP A 247 22.37 14.15 6.39
C ASP A 247 23.35 14.92 5.49
N ASP A 248 22.98 16.10 4.97
CA ASP A 248 23.83 16.91 4.08
C ASP A 248 24.39 18.16 4.78
N ASP A 249 25.70 18.15 5.01
CA ASP A 249 26.59 19.32 4.99
C ASP A 249 26.35 20.48 5.97
N ASP A 250 26.38 20.23 7.28
CA ASP A 250 26.85 21.28 8.21
C ASP A 250 28.29 20.99 8.67
N GLU A 251 29.26 21.36 7.81
CA GLU A 251 30.69 21.47 8.15
C GLU A 251 30.97 22.47 9.31
N GLY A 252 29.95 22.99 10.00
CA GLY A 252 30.08 23.83 11.20
C GLY A 252 28.96 23.72 12.25
N GLY A 253 28.00 22.79 12.12
CA GLY A 253 26.82 22.67 12.98
C GLY A 253 27.03 21.71 14.15
N GLU A 254 26.48 22.02 15.33
CA GLU A 254 26.63 21.20 16.55
C GLU A 254 26.26 19.72 16.31
N GLU A 255 27.21 18.80 16.54
CA GLU A 255 26.96 17.37 16.68
C GLU A 255 25.73 17.15 17.61
N GLY A 256 24.62 16.66 17.04
CA GLY A 256 23.38 16.34 17.78
C GLY A 256 22.10 17.11 17.40
N GLY A 257 22.10 17.90 16.32
CA GLY A 257 20.88 18.57 15.82
C GLY A 257 19.73 17.60 15.49
N SER A 258 20.01 16.60 14.65
CA SER A 258 19.04 15.56 14.24
C SER A 258 18.56 14.72 15.44
N GLU A 259 19.46 14.32 16.34
CA GLU A 259 19.09 13.55 17.55
C GLU A 259 18.13 14.33 18.47
N ARG A 260 18.36 15.64 18.64
CA ARG A 260 17.47 16.52 19.43
C ARG A 260 16.10 16.69 18.78
N LYS A 261 16.03 16.78 17.44
CA LYS A 261 14.75 16.83 16.70
C LYS A 261 13.97 15.53 16.92
N LEU A 262 14.61 14.38 16.71
CA LEU A 262 14.00 13.07 16.92
C LEU A 262 13.50 12.88 18.37
N GLU A 263 14.29 13.27 19.36
CA GLU A 263 13.88 13.19 20.78
C GLU A 263 12.67 14.09 21.07
N ALA A 264 12.66 15.31 20.52
CA ALA A 264 11.55 16.24 20.66
C ALA A 264 10.26 15.70 20.03
N THR A 265 10.34 15.12 18.82
CA THR A 265 9.21 14.50 18.13
C THR A 265 8.68 13.29 18.89
N LYS A 266 9.56 12.41 19.39
CA LYS A 266 9.16 11.26 20.23
C LYS A 266 8.40 11.71 21.49
N ARG A 267 8.92 12.72 22.20
CA ARG A 267 8.23 13.29 23.38
C ARG A 267 6.88 13.92 23.03
N LEU A 268 6.76 14.53 21.85
CA LEU A 268 5.48 15.05 21.36
C LEU A 268 4.49 13.90 21.10
N VAL A 269 4.89 12.87 20.38
CA VAL A 269 4.07 11.67 20.09
C VAL A 269 3.57 11.02 21.38
N GLU A 270 4.45 10.84 22.39
CA GLU A 270 4.08 10.33 23.70
C GLU A 270 3.02 11.20 24.39
N SER A 271 3.21 12.52 24.36
CA SER A 271 2.25 13.47 24.95
C SER A 271 0.90 13.44 24.23
N LEU A 272 0.89 13.48 22.90
CA LEU A 272 -0.33 13.41 22.09
C LEU A 272 -1.09 12.10 22.34
N THR A 273 -0.37 10.98 22.46
CA THR A 273 -0.94 9.66 22.79
C THR A 273 -1.56 9.66 24.19
N GLN A 274 -0.91 10.27 25.18
CA GLN A 274 -1.46 10.39 26.55
C GLN A 274 -2.76 11.20 26.60
N PHE A 275 -2.93 12.18 25.70
CA PHE A 275 -4.18 12.93 25.56
C PHE A 275 -5.26 12.21 24.72
N GLY A 276 -4.99 10.99 24.25
CA GLY A 276 -5.96 10.19 23.48
C GLY A 276 -6.21 10.72 22.07
N ILE A 277 -5.27 11.47 21.48
CA ILE A 277 -5.44 12.08 20.16
C ILE A 277 -5.64 11.03 19.07
N VAL A 278 -4.95 9.89 19.16
CA VAL A 278 -5.11 8.77 18.21
C VAL A 278 -6.56 8.28 18.19
N ASP A 279 -7.14 8.02 19.37
CA ASP A 279 -8.54 7.55 19.48
C ASP A 279 -9.53 8.62 19.00
N LEU A 280 -9.26 9.89 19.30
CA LEU A 280 -10.06 11.03 18.85
C LEU A 280 -10.03 11.18 17.33
N ALA A 281 -8.87 11.01 16.69
CA ALA A 281 -8.72 11.04 15.24
C ALA A 281 -9.52 9.90 14.58
N VAL A 282 -9.41 8.68 15.11
CA VAL A 282 -10.20 7.52 14.64
C VAL A 282 -11.70 7.77 14.81
N SER A 283 -12.13 8.33 15.95
CA SER A 283 -13.54 8.68 16.16
C SER A 283 -14.02 9.79 15.22
N GLY A 284 -13.12 10.68 14.80
CA GLY A 284 -13.38 11.76 13.84
C GLY A 284 -13.78 11.23 12.46
N LEU A 285 -13.14 10.15 12.00
CA LEU A 285 -13.40 9.53 10.68
C LEU A 285 -14.88 9.15 10.47
N ALA A 286 -15.58 8.71 11.53
CA ALA A 286 -16.99 8.33 11.44
C ALA A 286 -17.94 9.51 11.27
N ARG A 287 -17.48 10.75 11.54
CA ARG A 287 -18.28 11.98 11.45
C ARG A 287 -18.16 12.65 10.08
N LEU A 288 -17.09 12.39 9.35
CA LEU A 288 -16.79 13.05 8.07
C LEU A 288 -17.66 12.49 6.94
N ASN A 289 -18.17 13.38 6.10
CA ASN A 289 -18.97 13.07 4.93
C ASN A 289 -18.19 13.37 3.65
N GLU A 290 -17.65 12.34 3.00
CA GLU A 290 -16.86 12.46 1.77
C GLU A 290 -17.64 12.99 0.54
N GLU A 291 -18.95 13.24 0.67
CA GLU A 291 -19.69 14.00 -0.36
C GLU A 291 -19.33 15.50 -0.35
N ASP A 292 -18.81 16.01 0.77
CA ASP A 292 -18.19 17.33 0.86
C ASP A 292 -16.69 17.21 0.56
N GLU A 293 -16.20 18.03 -0.36
CA GLU A 293 -14.80 18.05 -0.79
C GLU A 293 -13.82 18.39 0.36
N SER A 294 -14.22 19.31 1.25
CA SER A 294 -13.43 19.68 2.43
C SER A 294 -13.31 18.51 3.42
N GLU A 295 -14.43 17.83 3.68
CA GLU A 295 -14.44 16.69 4.60
C GLU A 295 -13.79 15.44 4.00
N ARG A 296 -13.82 15.30 2.66
CA ARG A 296 -13.06 14.28 1.94
C ARG A 296 -11.55 14.49 2.10
N GLY A 297 -11.07 15.72 2.02
CA GLY A 297 -9.69 16.08 2.36
C GLY A 297 -9.38 15.77 3.83
N GLY A 298 -10.32 16.05 4.74
CA GLY A 298 -10.20 15.69 6.15
C GLY A 298 -9.99 14.19 6.39
N VAL A 299 -10.65 13.30 5.63
CA VAL A 299 -10.40 11.85 5.70
C VAL A 299 -8.97 11.52 5.27
N PHE A 300 -8.49 12.12 4.18
CA PHE A 300 -7.14 11.92 3.67
C PHE A 300 -6.09 12.30 4.73
N HIS A 301 -6.17 13.52 5.26
CA HIS A 301 -5.27 14.02 6.29
C HIS A 301 -5.37 13.23 7.60
N THR A 302 -6.55 12.70 7.95
CA THR A 302 -6.70 11.85 9.15
C THR A 302 -6.00 10.51 8.97
N LEU A 303 -6.05 9.91 7.77
CA LEU A 303 -5.30 8.70 7.47
C LEU A 303 -3.78 8.98 7.46
N GLY A 304 -3.34 10.10 6.90
CA GLY A 304 -1.94 10.55 6.95
C GLY A 304 -1.43 10.78 8.37
N LEU A 305 -2.21 11.44 9.21
CA LEU A 305 -1.88 11.58 10.63
C LEU A 305 -1.71 10.22 11.33
N LEU A 306 -2.61 9.26 11.07
CA LEU A 306 -2.50 7.91 11.64
C LEU A 306 -1.27 7.17 11.11
N GLU A 307 -0.94 7.31 9.81
CA GLU A 307 0.28 6.75 9.23
C GLU A 307 1.51 7.30 9.93
N ASN A 308 1.58 8.63 10.12
CA ASN A 308 2.69 9.30 10.79
C ASN A 308 2.86 8.79 12.23
N PHE A 309 1.77 8.64 13.00
CA PHE A 309 1.82 8.02 14.33
C PHE A 309 2.37 6.59 14.30
N ILE A 310 1.91 5.78 13.36
CA ILE A 310 2.32 4.37 13.23
C ILE A 310 3.79 4.28 12.81
N SER A 311 4.23 5.09 11.85
CA SER A 311 5.62 5.14 11.37
C SER A 311 6.58 5.57 12.47
N LEU A 312 6.23 6.58 13.27
CA LEU A 312 7.05 7.05 14.39
C LEU A 312 6.99 6.12 15.61
N THR A 313 5.87 5.45 15.86
CA THR A 313 5.67 4.55 17.00
C THR A 313 4.76 3.36 16.62
N PRO A 314 5.33 2.28 16.05
CA PRO A 314 4.57 1.12 15.57
C PRO A 314 3.70 0.45 16.64
N ALA A 315 4.09 0.55 17.92
CA ALA A 315 3.33 0.00 19.04
C ALA A 315 1.91 0.56 19.17
N ILE A 316 1.64 1.76 18.63
CA ILE A 316 0.29 2.37 18.61
C ILE A 316 -0.70 1.49 17.83
N ALA A 317 -0.23 0.76 16.80
CA ALA A 317 -1.07 -0.13 16.02
C ALA A 317 -1.77 -1.20 16.88
N THR A 318 -1.16 -1.62 18.00
CA THR A 318 -1.76 -2.59 18.93
C THR A 318 -3.11 -2.11 19.48
N SER A 319 -3.21 -0.83 19.86
CA SER A 319 -4.47 -0.25 20.34
C SER A 319 -5.49 -0.12 19.20
N LEU A 320 -5.02 0.26 18.01
CA LEU A 320 -5.85 0.47 16.82
C LEU A 320 -6.43 -0.84 16.25
N LEU A 321 -5.76 -1.97 16.49
CA LEU A 321 -6.15 -3.31 16.04
C LEU A 321 -6.88 -4.13 17.10
N ALA A 322 -7.05 -3.59 18.32
CA ALA A 322 -7.79 -4.26 19.37
C ALA A 322 -9.22 -4.61 18.91
N PRO A 323 -9.82 -5.72 19.40
CA PRO A 323 -11.16 -6.14 18.97
C PRO A 323 -12.27 -5.10 19.19
N THR A 324 -12.07 -4.18 20.15
CA THR A 324 -12.98 -3.07 20.46
C THR A 324 -12.76 -1.83 19.58
N ALA A 325 -11.64 -1.76 18.86
CA ALA A 325 -11.30 -0.62 18.02
C ALA A 325 -12.17 -0.58 16.76
N THR A 326 -12.53 0.64 16.34
CA THR A 326 -13.41 0.84 15.19
C THR A 326 -12.66 1.03 13.87
N LEU A 327 -11.34 1.24 13.90
CA LEU A 327 -10.54 1.56 12.71
C LEU A 327 -10.59 0.43 11.68
N LEU A 328 -10.37 -0.82 12.09
CA LEU A 328 -10.43 -1.98 11.19
C LEU A 328 -11.77 -2.06 10.44
N SER A 329 -12.87 -1.94 11.18
CA SER A 329 -14.23 -1.92 10.62
C SER A 329 -14.47 -0.73 9.69
N TYR A 330 -13.94 0.44 10.02
CA TYR A 330 -14.02 1.63 9.17
C TYR A 330 -13.30 1.43 7.84
N LEU A 331 -12.04 0.97 7.88
CA LEU A 331 -11.22 0.74 6.70
C LEU A 331 -11.91 -0.26 5.76
N VAL A 332 -12.29 -1.45 6.25
CA VAL A 332 -12.95 -2.48 5.41
C VAL A 332 -14.27 -1.98 4.80
N LYS A 333 -15.06 -1.23 5.58
CA LYS A 333 -16.28 -0.59 5.07
C LYS A 333 -15.96 0.41 3.96
N ARG A 334 -14.89 1.20 4.10
CA ARG A 334 -14.46 2.18 3.10
C ARG A 334 -13.97 1.52 1.81
N LEU A 335 -13.23 0.42 1.91
CA LEU A 335 -12.77 -0.38 0.76
C LEU A 335 -13.94 -0.93 -0.08
N SER A 336 -15.05 -1.23 0.59
CA SER A 336 -16.27 -1.78 -0.02
C SER A 336 -17.14 -0.72 -0.74
N MET A 337 -16.78 0.57 -0.68
CA MET A 337 -17.54 1.67 -1.31
C MET A 337 -17.13 1.89 -2.78
N ASP A 338 -17.36 0.89 -3.64
CA ASP A 338 -16.93 0.85 -5.05
C ASP A 338 -17.84 1.60 -6.04
N LYS A 339 -18.91 2.24 -5.57
CA LYS A 339 -19.92 2.94 -6.40
C LYS A 339 -19.77 4.46 -6.42
N LYS A 340 -18.72 4.98 -5.80
CA LYS A 340 -18.45 6.41 -5.77
C LYS A 340 -17.71 6.83 -7.06
N PRO A 341 -17.72 8.11 -7.44
CA PRO A 341 -16.93 8.62 -8.56
C PRO A 341 -15.44 8.28 -8.39
N ALA A 342 -14.72 8.08 -9.50
CA ALA A 342 -13.30 7.73 -9.47
C ALA A 342 -12.45 8.76 -8.70
N ASP A 343 -12.82 10.04 -8.74
CA ASP A 343 -12.16 11.12 -7.99
C ASP A 343 -12.26 10.95 -6.46
N TRP A 344 -13.11 10.03 -5.98
CA TRP A 344 -13.28 9.72 -4.57
C TRP A 344 -12.55 8.42 -4.19
N ASP A 345 -11.96 7.72 -5.16
CA ASP A 345 -11.26 6.47 -4.91
C ASP A 345 -9.89 6.67 -4.26
N GLN A 346 -9.34 7.89 -4.20
CA GLN A 346 -8.07 8.14 -3.53
C GLN A 346 -8.11 7.75 -2.04
N ASN A 347 -9.12 8.17 -1.29
CA ASN A 347 -9.30 7.75 0.10
C ASN A 347 -9.58 6.24 0.23
N ARG A 348 -10.10 5.61 -0.84
CA ARG A 348 -10.30 4.16 -0.90
C ARG A 348 -8.97 3.43 -1.03
N TYR A 349 -8.10 3.93 -1.91
CA TYR A 349 -6.76 3.40 -2.14
C TYR A 349 -5.90 3.60 -0.89
N TYR A 350 -5.96 4.79 -0.30
CA TYR A 350 -5.25 5.06 0.93
C TYR A 350 -5.74 4.19 2.10
N ALA A 351 -7.05 3.94 2.21
CA ALA A 351 -7.56 2.99 3.19
C ALA A 351 -7.04 1.55 2.99
N ALA A 352 -6.72 1.16 1.76
CA ALA A 352 -6.17 -0.17 1.44
C ALA A 352 -4.70 -0.25 1.86
N GLU A 353 -3.92 0.77 1.56
CA GLU A 353 -2.54 0.92 2.00
C GLU A 353 -2.45 0.93 3.53
N MET A 354 -3.28 1.73 4.20
CA MET A 354 -3.34 1.78 5.66
C MET A 354 -3.66 0.41 6.28
N LEU A 355 -4.63 -0.33 5.71
CA LEU A 355 -4.98 -1.66 6.20
C LEU A 355 -3.83 -2.66 5.98
N SER A 356 -3.16 -2.59 4.82
CA SER A 356 -2.00 -3.41 4.49
C SER A 356 -0.82 -3.12 5.41
N LEU A 357 -0.54 -1.83 5.67
CA LEU A 357 0.48 -1.37 6.61
C LEU A 357 0.19 -1.92 8.01
N LEU A 358 -1.00 -1.64 8.56
CA LEU A 358 -1.36 -2.06 9.92
C LEU A 358 -1.20 -3.57 10.15
N LEU A 359 -1.61 -4.40 9.19
CA LEU A 359 -1.58 -5.86 9.35
C LEU A 359 -0.24 -6.50 8.95
N SER A 360 0.73 -5.71 8.47
CA SER A 360 2.09 -6.18 8.15
C SER A 360 3.14 -5.81 9.19
N LEU A 361 2.82 -4.94 10.16
CA LEU A 361 3.76 -4.54 11.21
C LEU A 361 4.20 -5.72 12.10
N PRO A 362 5.44 -5.72 12.58
CA PRO A 362 5.95 -6.73 13.51
C PRO A 362 5.63 -6.36 14.98
N VAL A 363 4.34 -6.17 15.29
CA VAL A 363 3.89 -5.85 16.67
C VAL A 363 2.79 -6.80 17.12
N ASP A 364 2.74 -7.10 18.43
CA ASP A 364 1.86 -8.13 19.00
C ASP A 364 0.40 -8.00 18.55
N GLY A 365 -0.15 -6.78 18.59
CA GLY A 365 -1.57 -6.55 18.25
C GLY A 365 -1.97 -6.87 16.80
N VAL A 366 -1.01 -7.13 15.91
CA VAL A 366 -1.30 -7.59 14.54
C VAL A 366 -1.94 -8.97 14.52
N VAL A 367 -1.55 -9.86 15.43
CA VAL A 367 -2.14 -11.19 15.55
C VAL A 367 -3.62 -11.07 15.93
N GLU A 368 -3.95 -10.25 16.94
CA GLU A 368 -5.34 -9.95 17.30
C GLU A 368 -6.10 -9.25 16.18
N GLY A 369 -5.45 -8.33 15.44
CA GLY A 369 -6.04 -7.63 14.30
C GLY A 369 -6.44 -8.59 13.17
N ARG A 370 -5.55 -9.51 12.80
CA ARG A 370 -5.81 -10.56 11.80
C ARG A 370 -6.92 -11.52 12.26
N ARG A 371 -6.93 -11.89 13.55
CA ARG A 371 -8.03 -12.69 14.12
C ARG A 371 -9.36 -11.94 14.07
N SER A 372 -9.37 -10.66 14.44
CA SER A 372 -10.55 -9.79 14.37
C SER A 372 -11.09 -9.65 12.95
N LEU A 373 -10.21 -9.63 11.93
CA LEU A 373 -10.59 -9.64 10.53
C LEU A 373 -11.48 -10.85 10.18
N ALA A 374 -11.15 -12.04 10.70
CA ALA A 374 -11.95 -13.24 10.51
C ALA A 374 -13.26 -13.20 11.31
N GLU A 375 -13.19 -12.86 12.60
CA GLU A 375 -14.33 -12.88 13.52
C GLU A 375 -15.42 -11.87 13.15
N GLN A 376 -15.02 -10.72 12.59
CA GLN A 376 -15.94 -9.66 12.15
C GLN A 376 -16.46 -9.88 10.72
N GLY A 377 -16.09 -10.98 10.05
CA GLY A 377 -16.54 -11.31 8.70
C GLY A 377 -15.92 -10.44 7.59
N HIS A 378 -14.79 -9.80 7.87
CA HIS A 378 -14.13 -8.91 6.91
C HIS A 378 -13.41 -9.68 5.80
N VAL A 379 -13.00 -10.92 6.04
CA VAL A 379 -12.41 -11.81 5.00
C VAL A 379 -13.35 -11.97 3.80
N ASP A 380 -14.65 -12.19 4.03
CA ASP A 380 -15.66 -12.27 2.97
C ASP A 380 -15.81 -10.94 2.20
N SER A 381 -15.68 -9.81 2.90
CA SER A 381 -15.69 -8.48 2.27
C SER A 381 -14.49 -8.28 1.33
N LEU A 382 -13.29 -8.68 1.76
CA LEU A 382 -12.08 -8.62 0.94
C LEU A 382 -12.17 -9.55 -0.28
N LEU A 383 -12.69 -10.76 -0.11
CA LEU A 383 -12.92 -11.70 -1.23
C LEU A 383 -13.92 -11.14 -2.24
N LYS A 384 -15.00 -10.48 -1.79
CA LYS A 384 -15.95 -9.81 -2.68
C LYS A 384 -15.29 -8.69 -3.48
N ILE A 385 -14.44 -7.88 -2.85
CA ILE A 385 -13.68 -6.82 -3.54
C ILE A 385 -12.79 -7.45 -4.62
N LEU A 386 -12.00 -8.47 -4.25
CA LEU A 386 -11.13 -9.18 -5.19
C LEU A 386 -11.88 -9.85 -6.33
N SER A 387 -13.11 -10.31 -6.09
CA SER A 387 -13.93 -10.97 -7.11
C SER A 387 -14.17 -10.11 -8.37
N THR A 388 -14.05 -8.79 -8.26
CA THR A 388 -14.14 -7.86 -9.39
C THR A 388 -12.98 -8.04 -10.39
N TYR A 389 -11.79 -8.38 -9.89
CA TYR A 389 -10.56 -8.61 -10.67
C TYR A 389 -10.43 -10.04 -11.23
N ARG A 390 -11.48 -10.87 -11.08
CA ARG A 390 -11.47 -12.24 -11.62
C ARG A 390 -11.44 -12.28 -13.15
N ARG A 391 -12.03 -11.30 -13.82
CA ARG A 391 -12.21 -11.25 -15.29
C ARG A 391 -11.74 -9.93 -15.92
N ARG A 392 -11.33 -8.98 -15.10
CA ARG A 392 -10.92 -7.63 -15.50
C ARG A 392 -9.57 -7.33 -14.87
N ASP A 393 -8.68 -6.70 -15.62
CA ASP A 393 -7.48 -6.11 -15.04
C ASP A 393 -7.84 -4.74 -14.39
N PRO A 394 -7.11 -4.31 -13.36
CA PRO A 394 -7.23 -2.95 -12.83
C PRO A 394 -7.02 -1.88 -13.92
N SER A 395 -7.71 -0.76 -13.79
CA SER A 395 -7.63 0.41 -14.66
C SER A 395 -6.64 1.43 -14.09
N GLY A 396 -5.38 1.31 -14.48
CA GLY A 396 -4.31 2.24 -14.07
C GLY A 396 -3.43 1.71 -12.94
N ALA A 397 -2.43 2.51 -12.56
CA ALA A 397 -1.46 2.16 -11.53
C ALA A 397 -2.12 2.11 -10.14
N ASP A 398 -2.89 3.13 -9.78
CA ASP A 398 -3.50 3.25 -8.45
C ASP A 398 -4.49 2.10 -8.17
N GLU A 399 -5.31 1.70 -9.16
CA GLU A 399 -6.19 0.53 -8.99
C GLU A 399 -5.41 -0.79 -8.94
N THR A 400 -4.23 -0.84 -9.58
CA THR A 400 -3.34 -2.00 -9.48
C THR A 400 -2.78 -2.12 -8.08
N GLU A 401 -2.24 -1.04 -7.53
CA GLU A 401 -1.76 -0.97 -6.15
C GLU A 401 -2.87 -1.28 -5.14
N PHE A 402 -4.07 -0.72 -5.34
CA PHE A 402 -5.23 -1.08 -4.54
C PHE A 402 -5.48 -2.59 -4.52
N MET A 403 -5.54 -3.23 -5.70
CA MET A 403 -5.73 -4.67 -5.80
C MET A 403 -4.61 -5.44 -5.06
N GLU A 404 -3.36 -5.02 -5.23
CA GLU A 404 -2.21 -5.64 -4.57
C GLU A 404 -2.27 -5.51 -3.05
N ASN A 405 -2.63 -4.34 -2.53
CA ASN A 405 -2.81 -4.10 -1.10
C ASN A 405 -3.90 -5.02 -0.51
N ILE A 406 -5.01 -5.26 -1.21
CA ILE A 406 -6.03 -6.22 -0.74
C ILE A 406 -5.48 -7.66 -0.70
N PHE A 407 -4.68 -8.05 -1.70
CA PHE A 407 -4.01 -9.35 -1.68
C PHE A 407 -3.00 -9.47 -0.55
N ASP A 408 -2.22 -8.42 -0.28
CA ASP A 408 -1.20 -8.42 0.77
C ASP A 408 -1.84 -8.45 2.18
N VAL A 409 -2.99 -7.78 2.37
CA VAL A 409 -3.83 -7.93 3.58
C VAL A 409 -4.27 -9.38 3.77
N LEU A 410 -4.78 -10.04 2.71
CA LEU A 410 -5.19 -11.44 2.82
C LEU A 410 -4.00 -12.37 3.07
N CYS A 411 -2.90 -12.21 2.34
CA CYS A 411 -1.71 -13.06 2.47
C CYS A 411 -1.11 -12.97 3.88
N SER A 412 -0.93 -11.75 4.40
CA SER A 412 -0.43 -11.55 5.77
C SER A 412 -1.37 -12.15 6.82
N SER A 413 -2.68 -12.02 6.61
CA SER A 413 -3.71 -12.54 7.53
C SER A 413 -3.87 -14.06 7.48
N LEU A 414 -3.55 -14.72 6.36
CA LEU A 414 -3.68 -16.17 6.19
C LEU A 414 -2.72 -16.97 7.07
N SER A 415 -1.76 -16.34 7.75
CA SER A 415 -0.99 -16.97 8.83
C SER A 415 -1.88 -17.45 9.99
N GLU A 416 -3.02 -16.79 10.22
CA GLU A 416 -3.93 -17.10 11.32
C GLU A 416 -4.92 -18.23 10.99
N PRO A 417 -5.05 -19.28 11.83
CA PRO A 417 -6.02 -20.36 11.60
C PRO A 417 -7.48 -19.89 11.50
N ALA A 418 -7.85 -18.82 12.22
CA ALA A 418 -9.19 -18.24 12.13
C ALA A 418 -9.47 -17.66 10.73
N VAL A 419 -8.48 -17.03 10.12
CA VAL A 419 -8.57 -16.45 8.78
C VAL A 419 -8.63 -17.55 7.73
N LYS A 420 -7.84 -18.63 7.85
CA LYS A 420 -7.94 -19.81 6.96
C LYS A 420 -9.34 -20.41 6.94
N ARG A 421 -9.98 -20.57 8.11
CA ARG A 421 -11.38 -21.04 8.21
C ARG A 421 -12.36 -20.07 7.55
N ALA A 422 -12.23 -18.77 7.77
CA ALA A 422 -13.09 -17.77 7.14
C ALA A 422 -12.89 -17.71 5.60
N PHE A 423 -11.65 -17.88 5.14
CA PHE A 423 -11.28 -17.93 3.73
C PHE A 423 -11.91 -19.13 3.02
N MET A 424 -11.89 -20.30 3.66
CA MET A 424 -12.62 -21.49 3.17
C MET A 424 -14.12 -21.23 3.06
N GLN A 425 -14.73 -20.70 4.12
CA GLN A 425 -16.18 -20.43 4.16
C GLN A 425 -16.62 -19.38 3.13
N GLY A 426 -15.73 -18.45 2.75
CA GLY A 426 -15.96 -17.43 1.74
C GLY A 426 -15.71 -17.87 0.30
N GLU A 427 -15.53 -19.16 0.02
CA GLU A 427 -15.18 -19.70 -1.30
C GLU A 427 -13.87 -19.09 -1.87
N GLY A 428 -12.92 -18.80 -0.98
CA GLY A 428 -11.65 -18.16 -1.33
C GLY A 428 -10.79 -19.01 -2.25
N ILE A 429 -10.76 -20.33 -2.02
CA ILE A 429 -10.03 -21.30 -2.86
C ILE A 429 -10.56 -21.29 -4.29
N GLU A 430 -11.88 -21.30 -4.44
CA GLU A 430 -12.57 -21.29 -5.72
C GLU A 430 -12.31 -19.97 -6.46
N LEU A 431 -12.34 -18.84 -5.75
CA LEU A 431 -12.01 -17.54 -6.33
C LEU A 431 -10.57 -17.50 -6.85
N MET A 432 -9.60 -17.95 -6.06
CA MET A 432 -8.19 -18.01 -6.48
C MET A 432 -7.99 -18.97 -7.65
N CYS A 433 -8.65 -20.13 -7.65
CA CYS A 433 -8.62 -21.07 -8.76
C CYS A 433 -9.20 -20.47 -10.05
N LEU A 434 -10.26 -19.65 -9.94
CA LEU A 434 -10.82 -18.91 -11.08
C LEU A 434 -9.84 -17.85 -11.59
N MET A 435 -9.21 -17.07 -10.71
CA MET A 435 -8.21 -16.08 -11.09
C MET A 435 -6.98 -16.71 -11.76
N LEU A 436 -6.51 -17.84 -11.23
CA LEU A 436 -5.35 -18.57 -11.76
C LEU A 436 -5.57 -19.09 -13.19
N LYS A 437 -6.82 -19.44 -13.51
CA LYS A 437 -7.23 -19.92 -14.84
C LYS A 437 -7.25 -18.80 -15.87
N GLU A 438 -7.50 -17.58 -15.45
CA GLU A 438 -7.54 -16.41 -16.32
C GLU A 438 -6.12 -15.86 -16.54
N LYS A 439 -5.89 -15.16 -17.66
CA LYS A 439 -4.59 -14.58 -18.00
C LYS A 439 -4.55 -13.09 -17.62
N LYS A 440 -4.76 -12.82 -16.33
CA LYS A 440 -4.93 -11.48 -15.75
C LYS A 440 -3.83 -11.14 -14.75
N LEU A 441 -3.68 -9.86 -14.42
CA LEU A 441 -2.69 -9.38 -13.44
C LEU A 441 -2.90 -10.03 -12.05
N SER A 442 -4.15 -10.31 -11.68
CA SER A 442 -4.50 -11.00 -10.43
C SER A 442 -3.95 -12.44 -10.33
N LYS A 443 -3.46 -13.03 -11.43
CA LYS A 443 -2.97 -14.42 -11.47
C LYS A 443 -1.80 -14.66 -10.53
N THR A 444 -0.78 -13.80 -10.55
CA THR A 444 0.45 -13.99 -9.74
C THR A 444 0.13 -13.88 -8.25
N ARG A 445 -0.66 -12.87 -7.88
CA ARG A 445 -1.14 -12.67 -6.50
C ARG A 445 -2.05 -13.80 -6.02
N ALA A 446 -2.88 -14.37 -6.90
CA ALA A 446 -3.68 -15.55 -6.57
C ALA A 446 -2.82 -16.80 -6.27
N ILE A 447 -1.70 -17.00 -6.98
CA ILE A 447 -0.74 -18.08 -6.65
C ILE A 447 -0.17 -17.87 -5.25
N LYS A 448 0.33 -16.67 -4.96
CA LYS A 448 0.86 -16.32 -3.64
C LYS A 448 -0.17 -16.51 -2.53
N THR A 449 -1.41 -16.09 -2.75
CA THR A 449 -2.50 -16.27 -1.78
C THR A 449 -2.79 -17.75 -1.52
N LEU A 450 -2.81 -18.57 -2.56
CA LEU A 450 -2.97 -20.03 -2.42
C LEU A 450 -1.82 -20.66 -1.64
N ASP A 451 -0.58 -20.22 -1.86
CA ASP A 451 0.58 -20.70 -1.12
C ASP A 451 0.39 -20.49 0.40
N HIS A 452 0.12 -19.24 0.82
CA HIS A 452 -0.14 -18.92 2.23
C HIS A 452 -1.36 -19.66 2.82
N ALA A 453 -2.42 -19.87 2.01
CA ALA A 453 -3.62 -20.55 2.47
C ALA A 453 -3.37 -22.04 2.74
N LEU A 454 -2.58 -22.71 1.91
CA LEU A 454 -2.37 -24.16 1.93
C LEU A 454 -1.25 -24.63 2.87
N GLN A 455 -0.39 -23.71 3.32
CA GLN A 455 0.75 -24.00 4.18
C GLN A 455 0.32 -24.43 5.60
N GLY A 456 1.12 -25.25 6.30
CA GLY A 456 0.96 -25.58 7.72
C GLY A 456 -0.26 -26.44 8.08
N PHE A 457 -0.41 -26.76 9.37
CA PHE A 457 -1.45 -27.69 9.85
C PHE A 457 -2.87 -27.13 9.63
N ALA A 458 -3.05 -25.84 9.89
CA ALA A 458 -4.33 -25.16 9.65
C ALA A 458 -4.70 -25.07 8.15
N GLY A 459 -3.75 -25.34 7.24
CA GLY A 459 -3.98 -25.40 5.78
C GLY A 459 -4.44 -26.77 5.28
N MET A 460 -4.41 -27.83 6.09
CA MET A 460 -4.72 -29.20 5.64
C MET A 460 -6.12 -29.34 5.05
N GLU A 461 -7.14 -28.75 5.68
CA GLU A 461 -8.50 -28.79 5.16
C GLU A 461 -8.62 -28.00 3.84
N LEU A 462 -7.89 -26.89 3.70
CA LEU A 462 -7.84 -26.10 2.47
C LEU A 462 -7.16 -26.85 1.32
N CYS A 463 -6.16 -27.71 1.61
CA CYS A 463 -5.55 -28.61 0.63
C CYS A 463 -6.56 -29.58 0.02
N VAL A 464 -7.45 -30.13 0.86
CA VAL A 464 -8.53 -31.02 0.39
C VAL A 464 -9.50 -30.23 -0.50
N GLU A 465 -9.95 -29.06 -0.05
CA GLU A 465 -10.87 -28.21 -0.80
C GLU A 465 -10.27 -27.76 -2.13
N PHE A 466 -8.97 -27.43 -2.17
CA PHE A 466 -8.26 -27.08 -3.39
C PHE A 466 -8.33 -28.17 -4.46
N VAL A 467 -8.21 -29.44 -4.06
CA VAL A 467 -8.33 -30.56 -4.99
C VAL A 467 -9.77 -30.76 -5.46
N GLU A 468 -10.76 -30.57 -4.58
CA GLU A 468 -12.19 -30.67 -4.96
C GLU A 468 -12.66 -29.52 -5.86
N ALA A 469 -12.12 -28.31 -5.65
CA ALA A 469 -12.33 -27.13 -6.50
C ALA A 469 -11.63 -27.22 -7.88
N LEU A 470 -11.13 -28.40 -8.26
CA LEU A 470 -10.38 -28.66 -9.50
C LEU A 470 -9.08 -27.86 -9.63
N GLY A 471 -8.49 -27.44 -8.50
CA GLY A 471 -7.27 -26.64 -8.44
C GLY A 471 -6.08 -27.31 -9.12
N LEU A 472 -5.94 -28.64 -9.04
CA LEU A 472 -4.85 -29.40 -9.67
C LEU A 472 -4.72 -29.12 -11.17
N LYS A 473 -5.85 -29.03 -11.90
CA LYS A 473 -5.80 -28.77 -13.35
C LYS A 473 -5.18 -27.41 -13.63
N VAL A 474 -5.54 -26.40 -12.85
CA VAL A 474 -5.09 -25.02 -13.05
C VAL A 474 -3.64 -24.86 -12.58
N LEU A 475 -3.29 -25.46 -11.44
CA LEU A 475 -1.93 -25.52 -10.90
C LEU A 475 -0.94 -26.11 -11.90
N PHE A 476 -1.21 -27.32 -12.41
CA PHE A 476 -0.32 -27.98 -13.37
C PHE A 476 -0.29 -27.27 -14.73
N THR A 477 -1.34 -26.54 -15.10
CA THR A 477 -1.31 -25.69 -16.30
C THR A 477 -0.36 -24.51 -16.10
N ALA A 478 -0.34 -23.90 -14.91
CA ALA A 478 0.59 -22.84 -14.56
C ALA A 478 2.03 -23.37 -14.46
N PHE A 479 2.24 -24.51 -13.78
CA PHE A 479 3.53 -25.17 -13.58
C PHE A 479 4.23 -25.54 -14.90
N MET A 480 3.48 -26.07 -15.87
CA MET A 480 4.05 -26.44 -17.17
C MET A 480 4.36 -25.24 -18.08
N GLY A 481 3.98 -24.01 -17.70
CA GLY A 481 4.18 -22.81 -18.53
C GLY A 481 3.44 -22.83 -19.87
N LYS A 482 2.54 -23.80 -20.10
CA LYS A 482 1.76 -23.98 -21.35
C LYS A 482 0.75 -22.83 -21.48
N GLY A 483 1.20 -21.71 -22.04
CA GLY A 483 0.38 -20.51 -22.25
C GLY A 483 1.11 -19.17 -22.30
N ALA A 484 2.40 -19.13 -21.98
CA ALA A 484 3.26 -17.95 -22.12
C ALA A 484 3.92 -17.94 -23.50
N SER A 485 3.49 -17.03 -24.38
CA SER A 485 4.26 -16.68 -25.58
C SER A 485 5.57 -16.03 -25.14
N LYS A 486 6.71 -16.41 -25.74
CA LYS A 486 8.07 -15.88 -25.50
C LYS A 486 8.22 -14.34 -25.66
N LYS A 487 7.14 -13.60 -25.89
CA LYS A 487 7.14 -12.14 -26.15
C LYS A 487 6.14 -11.34 -25.29
N ALA A 488 5.47 -11.94 -24.32
CA ALA A 488 4.57 -11.21 -23.42
C ALA A 488 5.15 -11.24 -22.00
N SER A 489 4.97 -10.14 -21.26
CA SER A 489 5.28 -9.91 -19.84
C SER A 489 4.62 -10.88 -18.85
N GLY A 490 4.22 -12.08 -19.29
CA GLY A 490 3.58 -13.13 -18.51
C GLY A 490 4.40 -14.44 -18.49
N GLN A 491 5.72 -14.33 -18.55
CA GLN A 491 6.59 -15.42 -18.10
C GLN A 491 6.35 -15.57 -16.59
N LEU A 492 6.19 -16.82 -16.13
CA LEU A 492 6.11 -17.08 -14.70
C LEU A 492 7.40 -16.57 -14.07
N THR A 493 7.30 -15.66 -13.10
CA THR A 493 8.48 -15.14 -12.40
C THR A 493 9.12 -16.26 -11.58
N HIS A 494 10.36 -16.06 -11.16
CA HIS A 494 11.02 -16.97 -10.22
C HIS A 494 10.16 -17.16 -8.96
N GLU A 495 9.70 -16.04 -8.37
CA GLU A 495 8.79 -16.00 -7.23
C GLU A 495 7.49 -16.80 -7.48
N SER A 496 6.86 -16.63 -8.65
CA SER A 496 5.66 -17.42 -8.98
C SER A 496 5.95 -18.91 -9.08
N THR A 497 7.15 -19.29 -9.53
CA THR A 497 7.56 -20.70 -9.61
C THR A 497 7.78 -21.27 -8.23
N GLU A 498 8.42 -20.52 -7.34
CA GLU A 498 8.62 -20.85 -5.94
C GLU A 498 7.29 -21.10 -5.23
N HIS A 499 6.32 -20.19 -5.35
CA HIS A 499 4.99 -20.39 -4.78
C HIS A 499 4.26 -21.62 -5.34
N LEU A 500 4.40 -21.92 -6.63
CA LEU A 500 3.83 -23.16 -7.20
C LEU A 500 4.46 -24.42 -6.61
N LEU A 501 5.79 -24.42 -6.42
CA LEU A 501 6.51 -25.51 -5.79
C LEU A 501 6.12 -25.66 -4.31
N SER A 502 5.95 -24.55 -3.60
CA SER A 502 5.50 -24.52 -2.21
C SER A 502 4.08 -25.08 -2.07
N ILE A 503 3.16 -24.74 -2.98
CA ILE A 503 1.82 -25.35 -3.04
C ILE A 503 1.91 -26.86 -3.26
N LEU A 504 2.74 -27.33 -4.20
CA LEU A 504 2.91 -28.77 -4.46
C LEU A 504 3.48 -29.51 -3.24
N SER A 505 4.49 -28.93 -2.59
CA SER A 505 5.07 -29.43 -1.35
C SER A 505 4.03 -29.51 -0.22
N SER A 506 3.21 -28.47 -0.06
CA SER A 506 2.13 -28.42 0.94
C SER A 506 1.06 -29.47 0.65
N LEU A 507 0.67 -29.69 -0.61
CA LEU A 507 -0.29 -30.74 -0.97
C LEU A 507 0.24 -32.15 -0.69
N LEU A 508 1.53 -32.41 -1.00
CA LEU A 508 2.17 -33.71 -0.72
C LEU A 508 2.37 -33.97 0.77
N THR A 509 2.52 -32.92 1.57
CA THR A 509 2.71 -33.03 3.01
C THR A 509 1.36 -33.18 3.74
N SER A 510 0.35 -32.40 3.33
CA SER A 510 -0.91 -32.26 4.05
C SER A 510 -2.01 -33.26 3.66
N LEU A 511 -2.01 -33.78 2.42
CA LEU A 511 -3.04 -34.73 1.99
C LEU A 511 -2.75 -36.14 2.53
N ALA A 512 -3.70 -36.76 3.22
CA ALA A 512 -3.53 -38.11 3.76
C ALA A 512 -3.20 -39.16 2.67
N SER A 513 -2.30 -40.10 2.98
CA SER A 513 -1.77 -41.12 2.06
C SER A 513 -2.83 -41.94 1.32
N ASP A 514 -3.92 -42.30 2.00
CA ASP A 514 -5.01 -43.12 1.48
C ASP A 514 -6.17 -42.29 0.89
N SER A 515 -6.04 -40.96 0.86
CA SER A 515 -7.11 -40.08 0.39
C SER A 515 -7.26 -40.11 -1.14
N PRO A 516 -8.50 -40.02 -1.66
CA PRO A 516 -8.73 -39.90 -3.10
C PRO A 516 -8.10 -38.62 -3.67
N GLN A 517 -7.97 -37.57 -2.86
CA GLN A 517 -7.32 -36.32 -3.26
C GLN A 517 -5.82 -36.51 -3.51
N ARG A 518 -5.11 -37.23 -2.64
CA ARG A 518 -3.69 -37.56 -2.86
C ARG A 518 -3.50 -38.44 -4.09
N LEU A 519 -4.35 -39.45 -4.29
CA LEU A 519 -4.30 -40.30 -5.49
C LEU A 519 -4.51 -39.49 -6.79
N ARG A 520 -5.42 -38.49 -6.77
CA ARG A 520 -5.60 -37.56 -7.89
C ARG A 520 -4.34 -36.73 -8.14
N LEU A 521 -3.67 -36.24 -7.09
CA LEU A 521 -2.41 -35.49 -7.20
C LEU A 521 -1.30 -36.35 -7.82
N LEU A 522 -1.05 -37.54 -7.27
CA LEU A 522 -0.04 -38.47 -7.77
C LEU A 522 -0.28 -38.85 -9.24
N SER A 523 -1.55 -39.06 -9.62
CA SER A 523 -1.93 -39.35 -11.01
C SER A 523 -1.50 -38.24 -11.99
N LYS A 524 -1.40 -36.98 -11.54
CA LYS A 524 -0.92 -35.87 -12.40
C LYS A 524 0.58 -35.94 -12.66
N PHE A 525 1.37 -36.57 -11.79
CA PHE A 525 2.81 -36.77 -12.01
C PHE A 525 3.10 -37.97 -12.91
N VAL A 526 2.20 -38.95 -12.97
CA VAL A 526 2.32 -40.14 -13.83
C VAL A 526 1.75 -39.91 -15.24
N GLU A 527 0.90 -38.89 -15.43
CA GLU A 527 0.28 -38.61 -16.74
C GLU A 527 1.32 -38.24 -17.82
N ALA A 528 1.02 -38.60 -19.07
CA ALA A 528 1.82 -38.25 -20.25
C ALA A 528 3.32 -38.58 -20.10
N ASP A 529 3.63 -39.84 -19.76
CA ASP A 529 4.99 -40.37 -19.62
C ASP A 529 5.86 -39.56 -18.64
N TYR A 530 5.28 -39.18 -17.49
CA TYR A 530 5.95 -38.44 -16.42
C TYR A 530 6.41 -37.02 -16.81
N GLU A 531 5.72 -36.34 -17.75
CA GLU A 531 6.14 -35.00 -18.24
C GLU A 531 6.28 -33.94 -17.12
N LYS A 532 5.60 -34.13 -15.98
CA LYS A 532 5.72 -33.22 -14.82
C LYS A 532 7.02 -33.42 -14.06
N LEU A 533 7.48 -34.66 -13.94
CA LEU A 533 8.76 -34.97 -13.33
C LEU A 533 9.90 -34.49 -14.23
N ASP A 534 9.75 -34.62 -15.55
CA ASP A 534 10.70 -34.04 -16.51
C ASP A 534 10.84 -32.53 -16.30
N ARG A 535 9.71 -31.80 -16.23
CA ARG A 535 9.71 -30.37 -15.97
C ARG A 535 10.32 -30.02 -14.61
N LEU A 536 10.05 -30.82 -13.58
CA LEU A 536 10.59 -30.62 -12.24
C LEU A 536 12.12 -30.78 -12.22
N ILE A 537 12.65 -31.75 -12.95
CA ILE A 537 14.11 -31.96 -13.09
C ILE A 537 14.75 -30.84 -13.92
N GLU A 538 14.09 -30.38 -15.00
CA GLU A 538 14.54 -29.18 -15.73
C GLU A 538 14.65 -27.96 -14.81
N LEU A 539 13.63 -27.72 -13.97
CA LEU A 539 13.64 -26.64 -12.98
C LEU A 539 14.75 -26.83 -11.94
N ARG A 540 15.01 -28.07 -11.52
CA ARG A 540 16.12 -28.39 -10.62
C ARG A 540 17.45 -27.97 -11.23
N GLU A 541 17.69 -28.33 -12.48
CA GLU A 541 18.91 -27.96 -13.22
C GLU A 541 19.05 -26.44 -13.35
N GLU A 542 17.99 -25.74 -13.74
CA GLU A 542 17.97 -24.28 -13.89
C GLU A 542 18.26 -23.56 -12.55
N THR A 543 17.71 -24.07 -11.45
CA THR A 543 17.85 -23.46 -10.11
C THR A 543 19.20 -23.77 -9.50
N GLU A 544 19.66 -25.02 -9.58
CA GLU A 544 20.97 -25.43 -9.07
C GLU A 544 22.11 -24.73 -9.81
N ALA A 545 22.02 -24.58 -11.14
CA ALA A 545 23.00 -23.82 -11.89
C ALA A 545 23.08 -22.35 -11.44
N ARG A 546 21.96 -21.76 -11.00
CA ARG A 546 21.92 -20.39 -10.50
C ARG A 546 22.51 -20.26 -9.09
N VAL A 547 22.18 -21.19 -8.20
CA VAL A 547 22.74 -21.23 -6.84
C VAL A 547 24.25 -21.42 -6.91
N ASN A 548 24.74 -22.36 -7.73
CA ASN A 548 26.17 -22.66 -7.84
C ASN A 548 26.97 -21.61 -8.64
N ALA A 549 26.32 -20.74 -9.42
CA ALA A 549 27.01 -19.69 -10.16
C ALA A 549 27.71 -18.66 -9.25
N GLY A 550 27.38 -18.63 -7.96
CA GLY A 550 28.00 -17.73 -6.97
C GLY A 550 29.27 -18.27 -6.33
N GLU A 551 29.38 -19.59 -6.23
CA GLU A 551 30.46 -20.26 -5.51
C GLU A 551 31.85 -20.04 -6.12
N ALA A 552 31.95 -19.32 -7.25
CA ALA A 552 33.18 -18.99 -7.95
C ALA A 552 33.73 -17.58 -7.63
N ASP A 553 33.01 -16.74 -6.89
CA ASP A 553 33.52 -15.44 -6.44
C ASP A 553 34.45 -15.62 -5.24
N ASP A 554 35.62 -14.97 -5.26
CA ASP A 554 36.62 -15.07 -4.19
C ASP A 554 36.07 -14.60 -2.81
N GLU A 555 35.01 -13.78 -2.81
CA GLU A 555 34.31 -13.32 -1.60
C GLU A 555 33.51 -14.43 -0.89
N PHE A 556 33.04 -15.47 -1.60
CA PHE A 556 32.34 -16.63 -0.98
C PHE A 556 33.20 -17.39 0.02
N GLY A 557 34.53 -17.30 -0.10
CA GLY A 557 35.47 -17.96 0.80
C GLY A 557 35.68 -17.25 2.14
N GLU A 558 35.25 -15.98 2.25
CA GLU A 558 35.41 -15.16 3.46
C GLU A 558 34.11 -15.02 4.27
N MET A 559 32.96 -15.37 3.69
CA MET A 559 31.64 -15.34 4.33
C MET A 559 31.49 -16.45 5.37
N ASP A 560 30.76 -16.18 6.45
CA ASP A 560 30.38 -17.22 7.40
C ASP A 560 29.26 -18.13 6.83
N GLU A 561 28.94 -19.21 7.56
CA GLU A 561 27.96 -20.20 7.09
C GLU A 561 26.55 -19.60 6.92
N ASP A 562 26.18 -18.61 7.75
CA ASP A 562 24.87 -17.97 7.74
C ASP A 562 24.75 -16.98 6.57
N GLU A 563 25.78 -16.15 6.36
CA GLU A 563 25.89 -15.23 5.23
C GLU A 563 25.85 -15.98 3.89
N LEU A 564 26.59 -17.09 3.79
CA LEU A 564 26.61 -17.95 2.62
C LEU A 564 25.23 -18.58 2.36
N TYR A 565 24.52 -18.99 3.40
CA TYR A 565 23.16 -19.53 3.27
C TYR A 565 22.18 -18.46 2.80
N LEU A 566 22.25 -17.23 3.34
CA LEU A 566 21.41 -16.10 2.92
C LEU A 566 21.64 -15.75 1.45
N GLU A 567 22.89 -15.71 0.99
CA GLU A 567 23.18 -15.44 -0.41
C GLU A 567 22.66 -16.56 -1.34
N LYS A 568 22.80 -17.83 -0.93
CA LYS A 568 22.18 -18.94 -1.67
C LYS A 568 20.66 -18.83 -1.72
N LEU A 569 20.00 -18.38 -0.65
CA LEU A 569 18.56 -18.13 -0.64
C LEU A 569 18.16 -17.06 -1.66
N GLU A 570 18.90 -15.96 -1.76
CA GLU A 570 18.68 -14.92 -2.77
C GLU A 570 18.85 -15.45 -4.20
N ARG A 571 19.76 -16.41 -4.39
CA ARG A 571 19.98 -17.12 -5.66
C ARG A 571 18.95 -18.22 -5.94
N GLY A 572 18.01 -18.48 -5.05
CA GLY A 572 16.89 -19.41 -5.24
C GLY A 572 17.06 -20.79 -4.60
N LEU A 573 17.88 -20.92 -3.55
CA LEU A 573 18.04 -22.17 -2.81
C LEU A 573 16.71 -22.74 -2.29
N PHE A 574 15.79 -21.89 -1.84
CA PHE A 574 14.50 -22.36 -1.34
C PHE A 574 13.69 -23.09 -2.42
N SER A 575 13.70 -22.59 -3.67
CA SER A 575 13.10 -23.30 -4.80
C SER A 575 13.76 -24.66 -5.05
N LEU A 576 15.09 -24.76 -4.91
CA LEU A 576 15.81 -26.04 -5.05
C LEU A 576 15.43 -27.03 -3.94
N GLN A 577 15.34 -26.57 -2.69
CA GLN A 577 14.90 -27.39 -1.55
C GLN A 577 13.47 -27.91 -1.73
N LEU A 578 12.55 -27.08 -2.22
CA LEU A 578 11.17 -27.48 -2.52
C LEU A 578 11.11 -28.52 -3.65
N ILE A 579 11.91 -28.34 -4.71
CA ILE A 579 12.01 -29.31 -5.80
C ILE A 579 12.48 -30.67 -5.28
N ASP A 580 13.56 -30.69 -4.50
CA ASP A 580 14.13 -31.91 -3.97
C ASP A 580 13.19 -32.59 -2.96
N ASN A 581 12.39 -31.81 -2.22
CA ASN A 581 11.35 -32.34 -1.34
C ASN A 581 10.25 -33.04 -2.16
N ILE A 582 9.78 -32.42 -3.24
CA ILE A 582 8.79 -33.02 -4.15
C ILE A 582 9.34 -34.30 -4.78
N LEU A 583 10.61 -34.30 -5.24
CA LEU A 583 11.25 -35.49 -5.80
C LEU A 583 11.34 -36.64 -4.79
N ALA A 584 11.68 -36.34 -3.54
CA ALA A 584 11.73 -37.36 -2.48
C ALA A 584 10.35 -37.96 -2.19
N TRP A 585 9.31 -37.13 -2.08
CA TRP A 585 7.93 -37.59 -1.95
C TRP A 585 7.51 -38.49 -3.10
N MET A 586 7.75 -38.06 -4.35
CA MET A 586 7.38 -38.84 -5.54
C MET A 586 8.13 -40.18 -5.61
N THR A 587 9.38 -40.22 -5.15
CA THR A 587 10.20 -41.44 -5.07
C THR A 587 9.68 -42.42 -4.02
N MET A 588 9.08 -41.92 -2.94
CA MET A 588 8.47 -42.74 -1.88
C MET A 588 7.10 -43.29 -2.29
N GLU A 589 6.30 -42.50 -3.02
CA GLU A 589 4.90 -42.82 -3.32
C GLU A 589 4.71 -43.72 -4.54
N ASP A 590 5.58 -43.65 -5.55
CA ASP A 590 5.43 -44.40 -6.80
C ASP A 590 6.75 -44.98 -7.33
N ASP A 591 6.78 -46.30 -7.53
CA ASP A 591 7.97 -47.01 -8.02
C ASP A 591 8.37 -46.62 -9.45
N GLY A 592 7.39 -46.28 -10.31
CA GLY A 592 7.64 -45.85 -11.68
C GLY A 592 8.25 -44.45 -11.73
N ALA A 593 7.74 -43.54 -10.90
CA ALA A 593 8.30 -42.21 -10.69
C ALA A 593 9.75 -42.30 -10.17
N LYS A 594 10.01 -43.19 -9.20
CA LYS A 594 11.37 -43.46 -8.70
C LYS A 594 12.32 -43.87 -9.82
N GLU A 595 11.96 -44.87 -10.63
CA GLU A 595 12.81 -45.34 -11.74
C GLU A 595 13.05 -44.22 -12.77
N HIS A 596 12.02 -43.42 -13.06
CA HIS A 596 12.12 -42.29 -13.98
C HIS A 596 13.02 -41.17 -13.45
N ILE A 597 12.88 -40.78 -12.18
CA ILE A 597 13.72 -39.78 -11.52
C ILE A 597 15.18 -40.23 -11.52
N LEU A 598 15.45 -41.47 -11.12
CA LEU A 598 16.81 -42.02 -11.10
C LEU A 598 17.43 -42.05 -12.50
N MET A 599 16.67 -42.45 -13.53
CA MET A 599 17.13 -42.41 -14.92
C MET A 599 17.48 -40.98 -15.36
N MET A 600 16.65 -39.99 -15.01
CA MET A 600 16.83 -38.60 -15.43
C MET A 600 18.00 -37.91 -14.70
N LEU A 601 18.19 -38.17 -13.40
CA LEU A 601 19.36 -37.71 -12.65
C LEU A 601 20.66 -38.32 -13.22
N ALA A 602 20.64 -39.63 -13.51
CA ALA A 602 21.81 -40.33 -14.06
C ALA A 602 22.24 -39.80 -15.45
N ARG A 603 21.33 -39.28 -16.27
CA ARG A 603 21.65 -38.63 -17.56
C ARG A 603 22.51 -37.37 -17.41
N LYS A 604 22.59 -36.82 -16.20
CA LYS A 604 23.29 -35.58 -15.85
C LYS A 604 24.38 -35.80 -14.82
N ASP A 605 24.84 -37.05 -14.67
CA ASP A 605 25.84 -37.46 -13.70
C ASP A 605 25.45 -37.13 -12.24
N LYS A 606 24.15 -37.13 -11.94
CA LYS A 606 23.59 -36.92 -10.60
C LYS A 606 22.94 -38.18 -10.05
N SER A 607 22.77 -38.22 -8.73
CA SER A 607 22.20 -39.35 -8.00
C SER A 607 21.29 -38.89 -6.86
N PHE A 608 20.73 -39.82 -6.10
CA PHE A 608 19.95 -39.49 -4.91
C PHE A 608 20.82 -38.83 -3.82
N ASP A 609 22.13 -39.05 -3.78
CA ASP A 609 23.05 -38.33 -2.89
C ASP A 609 22.97 -36.81 -3.05
N ASP A 610 22.83 -36.32 -4.29
CA ASP A 610 22.72 -34.88 -4.56
C ASP A 610 21.44 -34.29 -3.96
N VAL A 611 20.34 -35.04 -4.03
CA VAL A 611 19.04 -34.69 -3.45
C VAL A 611 19.12 -34.76 -1.93
N ILE A 612 19.72 -35.83 -1.38
CA ILE A 612 19.91 -36.03 0.06
C ILE A 612 20.73 -34.89 0.67
N ARG A 613 21.77 -34.40 -0.04
CA ARG A 613 22.60 -33.29 0.42
C ARG A 613 21.79 -32.02 0.60
N VAL A 614 21.00 -31.62 -0.40
CA VAL A 614 20.14 -30.43 -0.35
C VAL A 614 19.07 -30.58 0.75
N LEU A 615 18.44 -31.76 0.87
CA LEU A 615 17.43 -31.99 1.90
C LEU A 615 18.01 -32.02 3.31
N SER A 616 19.27 -32.45 3.47
CA SER A 616 19.95 -32.42 4.77
C SER A 616 20.25 -30.98 5.19
N GLU A 617 20.77 -30.15 4.27
CA GLU A 617 20.95 -28.71 4.49
C GLU A 617 19.60 -28.04 4.80
N TYR A 618 18.53 -28.42 4.10
CA TYR A 618 17.20 -27.88 4.39
C TYR A 618 16.71 -28.25 5.79
N ARG A 619 16.81 -29.53 6.18
CA ARG A 619 16.40 -30.02 7.50
C ARG A 619 17.15 -29.30 8.63
N ASP A 620 18.44 -29.09 8.46
CA ASP A 620 19.30 -28.56 9.52
C ASP A 620 19.03 -27.06 9.77
N ASN A 621 18.56 -26.32 8.75
CA ASN A 621 18.21 -24.90 8.83
C ASN A 621 16.71 -24.62 9.12
N ILE A 622 15.86 -25.65 9.30
CA ILE A 622 14.43 -25.45 9.62
C ILE A 622 14.25 -25.08 11.09
N GLY A 623 13.60 -23.93 11.32
CA GLY A 623 13.14 -23.51 12.66
C GLY A 623 14.13 -22.64 13.44
N GLU A 624 15.21 -22.16 12.83
CA GLU A 624 16.16 -21.25 13.51
C GLU A 624 15.62 -19.82 13.70
N GLY A 625 14.49 -19.46 13.06
CA GLY A 625 13.89 -18.10 13.07
C GLY A 625 12.64 -17.91 13.90
N THR A 626 12.10 -18.97 14.49
CA THR A 626 11.08 -18.81 15.53
C THR A 626 11.81 -18.54 16.83
N SER A 627 11.92 -17.26 17.19
CA SER A 627 12.49 -16.76 18.43
C SER A 627 12.29 -17.73 19.58
N LYS A 628 13.38 -18.15 20.22
CA LYS A 628 13.40 -18.88 21.51
C LYS A 628 12.77 -18.08 22.67
N ASN A 629 12.04 -17.00 22.39
CA ASN A 629 11.47 -16.03 23.33
C ASN A 629 9.95 -16.08 23.46
N GLU A 630 9.25 -16.95 22.74
CA GLU A 630 7.87 -17.26 23.14
C GLU A 630 7.94 -18.18 24.36
N GLU A 631 7.71 -17.61 25.55
CA GLU A 631 7.35 -18.37 26.73
C GLU A 631 6.19 -19.28 26.34
N LYS A 632 6.50 -20.58 26.16
CA LYS A 632 5.55 -21.62 25.80
C LYS A 632 4.36 -21.56 26.75
N GLU A 633 3.24 -21.01 26.30
CA GLU A 633 1.97 -21.25 26.99
C GLU A 633 1.69 -22.75 26.92
N GLU A 634 1.55 -23.37 28.10
CA GLU A 634 1.29 -24.80 28.22
C GLU A 634 -0.07 -25.16 27.58
N GLY A 635 -0.06 -25.56 26.30
CA GLY A 635 -1.22 -26.17 25.68
C GLY A 635 -1.27 -26.14 24.15
N GLN A 636 -0.86 -27.24 23.52
CA GLN A 636 -1.26 -27.63 22.16
C GLN A 636 -0.84 -26.73 20.99
N GLU A 637 0.41 -26.30 20.90
CA GLU A 637 0.99 -25.98 19.60
C GLU A 637 1.92 -27.12 19.19
N ILE A 638 1.52 -27.82 18.13
CA ILE A 638 2.38 -28.75 17.41
C ILE A 638 3.54 -27.90 16.87
N ASP A 639 4.78 -28.25 17.19
CA ASP A 639 5.94 -27.60 16.60
C ASP A 639 6.01 -28.00 15.12
N GLU A 640 5.41 -27.17 14.24
CA GLU A 640 5.36 -27.40 12.79
C GLU A 640 6.78 -27.58 12.20
N ALA A 641 7.77 -26.91 12.77
CA ALA A 641 9.16 -27.05 12.35
C ALA A 641 9.72 -28.42 12.76
N GLU A 642 9.36 -28.95 13.93
CA GLU A 642 9.73 -30.31 14.35
C GLU A 642 9.11 -31.39 13.45
N GLU A 643 7.83 -31.28 13.15
CA GLU A 643 7.18 -32.21 12.22
C GLU A 643 7.80 -32.17 10.84
N GLN A 644 8.09 -30.97 10.31
CA GLN A 644 8.74 -30.83 9.02
C GLN A 644 10.15 -31.44 9.02
N ARG A 645 10.92 -31.26 10.10
CA ARG A 645 12.23 -31.94 10.28
C ARG A 645 12.09 -33.45 10.32
N GLU A 646 11.04 -33.97 10.95
CA GLU A 646 10.76 -35.41 11.01
C GLU A 646 10.40 -35.97 9.63
N ILE A 647 9.54 -35.28 8.88
CA ILE A 647 9.17 -35.66 7.51
C ILE A 647 10.41 -35.72 6.61
N LEU A 648 11.24 -34.68 6.65
CA LEU A 648 12.49 -34.65 5.88
C LEU A 648 13.46 -35.75 6.30
N ARG A 649 13.59 -36.04 7.61
CA ARG A 649 14.40 -37.16 8.09
C ARG A 649 13.92 -38.49 7.49
N ASN A 650 12.61 -38.75 7.52
CA ASN A 650 12.05 -39.99 6.99
C ASN A 650 12.26 -40.12 5.47
N LEU A 651 12.07 -39.02 4.73
CA LEU A 651 12.33 -38.99 3.29
C LEU A 651 13.81 -39.24 2.97
N ILE A 652 14.73 -38.62 3.71
CA ILE A 652 16.18 -38.81 3.56
C ILE A 652 16.57 -40.26 3.87
N GLU A 653 16.06 -40.84 4.96
CA GLU A 653 16.33 -42.24 5.33
C GLU A 653 15.81 -43.22 4.27
N TYR A 654 14.64 -42.94 3.69
CA TYR A 654 14.10 -43.73 2.59
C TYR A 654 15.00 -43.63 1.34
N LEU A 655 15.40 -42.43 0.92
CA LEU A 655 16.30 -42.27 -0.23
C LEU A 655 17.64 -43.00 -0.03
N LYS A 656 18.23 -42.93 1.16
CA LYS A 656 19.46 -43.68 1.52
C LYS A 656 19.29 -45.20 1.47
N SER A 657 18.06 -45.70 1.64
CA SER A 657 17.78 -47.14 1.57
C SER A 657 17.67 -47.70 0.14
N LEU A 658 17.59 -46.81 -0.86
CA LEU A 658 17.47 -47.15 -2.28
C LEU A 658 18.83 -47.31 -2.98
N GLU A 659 19.92 -46.95 -2.30
CA GLU A 659 21.30 -47.23 -2.69
C GLU A 659 21.73 -48.65 -2.28
#